data_AF-A0AAD7FH78-F1
#
_entry.id   AF-A0AAD7FH78-F1
#
_cell.length_a   1.000
_cell.length_b   1.000
_cell.length_c   1.000
_cell.angle_alpha   90.00
_cell.angle_beta   90.00
_cell.angle_gamma   90.00
#
_symmetry.space_group_name_H-M   'P 1'
#
loop_
_entity.id
_entity.type
_entity.pdbx_description
1 polymer ?
#
loop_
_entity_poly.entity_id
_entity_poly.type
_entity_poly.pdbx_seq_one_letter_code
_entity_poly.pdbx_strand_id
1 'polypeptide(L)'
;MAVKKRNLSGSNTGAISAEAPSFHRLLVAARLSRTLDGLADEICRLLSIPDCRTSRGLKQAHESFDTIASKLDALFTESRQHRNKFSTLSDYLATAVIVIYGRMEDDSILKRRIFTETNFLEQATTLLKSPDTGEIVMETLSYMTHYHDMDVLDDLAGFMSTIIDSVEPHLENIAYAEKAVCVLTHVTTTVLEEFDEDDDEDPTGSALLTRVLQFLIRVVRLPGSTSLSFSHFGVFCANNTAELPDTFLANQDSIDLLVASTRGQDICTRITAQRSLINLCLILEDDEDDPEFSNEQLVTLCDRYPDPCPVLGRELVKLILHNEVMVRNHFQTREGEGLLDLFLACEDAVRKTDSLTADILHLEWLLCIEEEEEAYEFARTAVERYPCVPFFYYVLAFCGEMNIATVLFAEKGLQCPPMTDFLRQQLLYFATFASHKVIASMAYGTLEEIRVQEMEALITKATGYASAFINISSPDDPLLPCMSALAIHLDFVMEGNKWTRLEIQAARDKFSLVPEVARSASKQCIALNTILDRMSTAWKTWGPIVSRYSPPSRTTSSHNSDPTAELVAWLEKLNTTAPSSLHLELRGINPQTARYGAAQLHYCAQCSTASAALKQCSGCLKTRYCNDVCQRRHWKYHREACKASRVDA
;
A
#
# COMPACT_ATOMS: atom_id res chain seq x y z
N MET A 1 -16.51 -29.80 0.51
CA MET A 1 -15.28 -30.61 0.46
C MET A 1 -15.31 -31.72 1.50
N ALA A 2 -14.63 -32.82 1.23
CA ALA A 2 -14.75 -34.09 1.96
C ALA A 2 -14.32 -33.95 3.43
N VAL A 3 -15.29 -34.08 4.34
CA VAL A 3 -15.07 -34.17 5.78
C VAL A 3 -14.14 -35.35 6.06
N LYS A 4 -12.87 -35.06 6.35
CA LYS A 4 -11.89 -36.04 6.80
C LYS A 4 -12.33 -36.52 8.19
N LYS A 5 -13.14 -37.58 8.22
CA LYS A 5 -13.51 -38.30 9.46
C LYS A 5 -12.23 -38.76 10.16
N ARG A 6 -11.73 -37.97 11.11
CA ARG A 6 -10.71 -38.43 12.06
C ARG A 6 -11.40 -39.37 13.04
N ASN A 7 -11.10 -40.65 12.92
CA ASN A 7 -11.50 -41.69 13.87
C ASN A 7 -10.75 -41.47 15.19
N LEU A 8 -11.36 -40.75 16.14
CA LEU A 8 -11.03 -40.84 17.56
C LEU A 8 -11.95 -41.88 18.22
N SER A 9 -11.75 -43.15 17.88
CA SER A 9 -12.30 -44.25 18.68
C SER A 9 -11.34 -44.55 19.83
N GLY A 10 -11.48 -43.78 20.91
CA GLY A 10 -10.82 -44.00 22.18
C GLY A 10 -11.69 -43.43 23.28
N SER A 11 -12.77 -44.13 23.65
CA SER A 11 -13.55 -43.80 24.84
C SER A 11 -12.69 -44.10 26.08
N ASN A 12 -11.87 -43.15 26.48
CA ASN A 12 -11.30 -43.13 27.80
C ASN A 12 -12.05 -42.07 28.58
N THR A 13 -13.06 -42.51 29.35
CA THR A 13 -13.67 -41.70 30.40
C THR A 13 -12.59 -41.41 31.43
N GLY A 14 -11.79 -40.37 31.18
CA GLY A 14 -10.74 -39.90 32.06
C GLY A 14 -11.37 -39.36 33.33
N ALA A 15 -11.52 -40.23 34.32
CA ALA A 15 -11.73 -39.80 35.68
C ALA A 15 -10.58 -38.84 36.05
N ILE A 16 -10.97 -37.64 36.47
CA ILE A 16 -10.12 -36.65 37.10
C ILE A 16 -9.21 -37.38 38.10
N SER A 17 -7.89 -37.28 37.91
CA SER A 17 -6.86 -37.84 38.80
C SER A 17 -7.21 -37.57 40.28
N ALA A 18 -6.85 -38.48 41.18
CA ALA A 18 -7.15 -38.41 42.61
C ALA A 18 -6.65 -37.12 43.33
N GLU A 19 -5.81 -36.32 42.66
CA GLU A 19 -5.30 -35.03 43.15
C GLU A 19 -5.98 -33.78 42.55
N ALA A 20 -6.84 -33.92 41.55
CA ALA A 20 -7.44 -32.76 40.89
C ALA A 20 -8.68 -32.22 41.64
N PRO A 21 -8.92 -30.90 41.63
CA PRO A 21 -10.00 -30.29 42.38
C PRO A 21 -11.36 -30.85 41.92
N SER A 22 -12.21 -31.25 42.87
CA SER A 22 -13.60 -31.59 42.53
C SER A 22 -14.26 -30.43 41.79
N PHE A 23 -15.09 -30.71 40.79
CA PHE A 23 -15.86 -29.69 40.05
C PHE A 23 -16.64 -28.73 40.97
N HIS A 24 -17.11 -29.22 42.12
CA HIS A 24 -17.73 -28.37 43.14
C HIS A 24 -16.82 -27.23 43.64
N ARG A 25 -15.51 -27.48 43.81
CA ARG A 25 -14.54 -26.43 44.19
C ARG A 25 -14.39 -25.38 43.09
N LEU A 26 -14.42 -25.80 41.83
CA LEU A 26 -14.37 -24.89 40.68
C LEU A 26 -15.65 -24.05 40.56
N LEU A 27 -16.82 -24.64 40.82
CA LEU A 27 -18.09 -23.88 40.91
C LEU A 27 -18.08 -22.86 42.06
N VAL A 28 -17.49 -23.22 43.21
CA VAL A 28 -17.29 -22.28 44.31
C VAL A 28 -16.35 -21.14 43.90
N ALA A 29 -15.24 -21.46 43.23
CA ALA A 29 -14.33 -20.44 42.70
C ALA A 29 -15.03 -19.50 41.70
N ALA A 30 -15.81 -20.05 40.77
CA ALA A 30 -16.61 -19.26 39.81
C ALA A 30 -17.62 -18.35 40.52
N ARG A 31 -18.27 -18.83 41.58
CA ARG A 31 -19.22 -18.03 42.37
C ARG A 31 -18.58 -16.91 43.19
N LEU A 32 -17.35 -17.13 43.65
CA LEU A 32 -16.62 -16.16 44.48
C LEU A 32 -15.82 -15.13 43.66
N SER A 33 -15.48 -15.49 42.42
CA SER A 33 -14.71 -14.63 41.52
C SER A 33 -15.54 -13.43 41.08
N ARG A 34 -14.95 -12.24 41.15
CA ARG A 34 -15.59 -10.98 40.74
C ARG A 34 -15.38 -10.65 39.27
N THR A 35 -14.33 -11.23 38.67
CA THR A 35 -13.93 -11.03 37.28
C THR A 35 -13.56 -12.38 36.68
N LEU A 36 -13.67 -12.49 35.36
CA LEU A 36 -13.26 -13.71 34.66
C LEU A 36 -11.75 -13.91 34.74
N ASP A 37 -10.96 -12.84 34.75
CA ASP A 37 -9.52 -12.91 34.99
C ASP A 37 -9.18 -13.49 36.36
N GLY A 38 -9.90 -13.08 37.41
CA GLY A 38 -9.72 -13.63 38.75
C GLY A 38 -10.12 -15.11 38.81
N LEU A 39 -11.14 -15.51 38.05
CA LEU A 39 -11.51 -16.91 37.92
C LEU A 39 -10.44 -17.72 37.18
N ALA A 40 -9.91 -17.20 36.07
CA ALA A 40 -8.82 -17.83 35.34
C ALA A 40 -7.57 -18.00 36.21
N ASP A 41 -7.21 -16.98 37.01
CA ASP A 41 -6.10 -17.06 37.99
C ASP A 41 -6.32 -18.18 39.02
N GLU A 42 -7.54 -18.27 39.56
CA GLU A 42 -7.89 -19.29 40.55
C GLU A 42 -7.92 -20.70 39.92
N ILE A 43 -8.40 -20.84 38.68
CA ILE A 43 -8.34 -22.10 37.93
C ILE A 43 -6.89 -22.51 37.68
N CYS A 44 -6.04 -21.59 37.21
CA CYS A 44 -4.63 -21.86 37.01
C CYS A 44 -3.98 -22.34 38.32
N ARG A 45 -4.29 -21.70 39.45
CA ARG A 45 -3.81 -22.12 40.77
C ARG A 45 -4.31 -23.51 41.17
N LEU A 46 -5.60 -23.80 40.97
CA LEU A 46 -6.22 -25.07 41.33
C LEU A 46 -5.76 -26.24 40.45
N LEU A 47 -5.48 -25.98 39.17
CA LEU A 47 -5.01 -26.98 38.21
C LEU A 47 -3.48 -27.05 38.09
N SER A 48 -2.76 -26.24 38.87
CA SER A 48 -1.30 -26.09 38.81
C SER A 48 -0.79 -25.74 37.41
N ILE A 49 -1.46 -24.80 36.73
CA ILE A 49 -1.05 -24.22 35.45
C ILE A 49 -0.16 -23.00 35.74
N PRO A 50 1.01 -22.86 35.09
CA PRO A 50 1.91 -21.73 35.29
C PRO A 50 1.30 -20.39 34.83
N ASP A 51 1.80 -19.28 35.38
CA ASP A 51 1.33 -17.93 35.00
C ASP A 51 1.86 -17.53 33.62
N CYS A 52 1.03 -17.76 32.61
CA CYS A 52 1.35 -17.52 31.20
C CYS A 52 1.52 -16.04 30.82
N ARG A 53 1.29 -15.11 31.77
CA ARG A 53 1.62 -13.68 31.59
C ARG A 53 3.10 -13.36 31.78
N THR A 54 3.91 -14.36 32.14
CA THR A 54 5.36 -14.20 32.37
C THR A 54 6.14 -15.06 31.39
N SER A 55 7.30 -14.58 30.91
CA SER A 55 8.17 -15.36 30.01
C SER A 55 8.58 -16.70 30.62
N ARG A 56 8.76 -16.76 31.95
CA ARG A 56 9.04 -18.00 32.68
C ARG A 56 7.84 -18.96 32.65
N GLY A 57 6.63 -18.43 32.84
CA GLY A 57 5.42 -19.24 32.82
C GLY A 57 5.08 -19.76 31.43
N LEU A 58 5.28 -18.96 30.38
CA LEU A 58 5.17 -19.41 28.98
C LEU A 58 6.13 -20.57 28.69
N LYS A 59 7.40 -20.46 29.10
CA LYS A 59 8.36 -21.55 28.97
C LYS A 59 7.91 -22.84 29.68
N GLN A 60 7.37 -22.71 30.89
CA GLN A 60 6.83 -23.85 31.64
C GLN A 60 5.57 -24.44 30.98
N ALA A 61 4.71 -23.59 30.41
CA ALA A 61 3.54 -24.01 29.67
C ALA A 61 3.94 -24.79 28.42
N HIS A 62 4.95 -24.33 27.69
CA HIS A 62 5.51 -25.04 26.53
C HIS A 62 6.03 -26.44 26.90
N GLU A 63 6.78 -26.57 28.00
CA GLU A 63 7.30 -27.86 28.48
C GLU A 63 6.22 -28.86 28.93
N SER A 64 5.02 -28.37 29.28
CA SER A 64 3.94 -29.19 29.86
C SER A 64 2.60 -29.04 29.14
N PHE A 65 2.62 -28.59 27.88
CA PHE A 65 1.42 -28.19 27.14
C PHE A 65 0.36 -29.30 27.08
N ASP A 66 0.74 -30.53 26.74
CA ASP A 66 -0.21 -31.66 26.62
C ASP A 66 -0.98 -31.89 27.93
N THR A 67 -0.30 -31.74 29.05
CA THR A 67 -0.90 -31.87 30.38
C THR A 67 -1.84 -30.71 30.68
N ILE A 68 -1.46 -29.49 30.30
CA ILE A 68 -2.30 -28.30 30.47
C ILE A 68 -3.54 -28.40 29.58
N ALA A 69 -3.38 -28.68 28.29
CA ALA A 69 -4.46 -28.83 27.32
C ALA A 69 -5.45 -29.92 27.74
N SER A 70 -4.95 -31.08 28.21
CA SER A 70 -5.82 -32.16 28.71
C SER A 70 -6.64 -31.73 29.95
N LYS A 71 -6.04 -31.01 30.89
CA LYS A 71 -6.77 -30.48 32.07
C LYS A 71 -7.82 -29.45 31.68
N LEU A 72 -7.50 -28.56 30.75
CA LEU A 72 -8.41 -27.53 30.25
C LEU A 72 -9.56 -28.13 29.45
N ASP A 73 -9.30 -29.12 28.59
CA ASP A 73 -10.34 -29.82 27.83
C ASP A 73 -11.28 -30.63 28.74
N ALA A 74 -10.74 -31.29 29.77
CA ALA A 74 -11.54 -31.97 30.78
C ALA A 74 -12.45 -30.97 31.54
N LEU A 75 -11.90 -29.83 31.96
CA LEU A 75 -12.66 -28.76 32.61
C LEU A 75 -13.76 -28.21 31.70
N PHE A 76 -13.43 -27.95 30.44
CA PHE A 76 -14.39 -27.46 29.46
C PHE A 76 -15.53 -28.47 29.30
N THR A 77 -15.19 -29.73 29.03
CA THR A 77 -16.15 -30.83 28.83
C THR A 77 -17.07 -30.99 30.03
N GLU A 78 -16.52 -31.04 31.25
CA GLU A 78 -17.31 -31.16 32.48
C GLU A 78 -18.23 -29.94 32.69
N SER A 79 -17.73 -28.74 32.38
CA SER A 79 -18.52 -27.50 32.42
C SER A 79 -19.71 -27.56 31.46
N ARG A 80 -19.53 -28.07 30.23
CA ARG A 80 -20.61 -28.26 29.25
C ARG A 80 -21.62 -29.31 29.70
N GLN A 81 -21.17 -30.43 30.27
CA GLN A 81 -22.07 -31.49 30.76
C GLN A 81 -23.01 -31.00 31.87
N HIS A 82 -22.52 -30.08 32.72
CA HIS A 82 -23.30 -29.52 33.82
C HIS A 82 -24.07 -28.24 33.50
N ARG A 83 -24.08 -27.80 32.23
CA ARG A 83 -24.75 -26.55 31.81
C ARG A 83 -26.22 -26.47 32.22
N ASN A 84 -26.99 -27.56 32.08
CA ASN A 84 -28.41 -27.56 32.47
C ASN A 84 -28.63 -27.39 33.98
N LYS A 85 -27.62 -27.72 34.80
CA LYS A 85 -27.70 -27.68 36.27
C LYS A 85 -27.20 -26.36 36.85
N PHE A 86 -26.16 -25.76 36.25
CA PHE A 86 -25.49 -24.58 36.78
C PHE A 86 -25.37 -23.42 35.77
N SER A 87 -26.13 -23.46 34.67
CA SER A 87 -26.21 -22.48 33.56
C SER A 87 -25.06 -21.48 33.48
N THR A 88 -25.23 -20.31 34.10
CA THR A 88 -24.26 -19.21 34.08
C THR A 88 -22.88 -19.59 34.62
N LEU A 89 -22.79 -20.27 35.76
CA LEU A 89 -21.49 -20.66 36.34
C LEU A 89 -20.74 -21.67 35.46
N SER A 90 -21.47 -22.60 34.82
CA SER A 90 -20.90 -23.54 33.86
C SER A 90 -20.38 -22.83 32.60
N ASP A 91 -21.13 -21.86 32.08
CA ASP A 91 -20.72 -21.08 30.91
C ASP A 91 -19.50 -20.19 31.25
N TYR A 92 -19.41 -19.63 32.47
CA TYR A 92 -18.23 -18.88 32.94
C TYR A 92 -16.98 -19.75 33.10
N LEU A 93 -17.11 -20.97 33.65
CA LEU A 93 -15.98 -21.90 33.74
C LEU A 93 -15.45 -22.30 32.36
N ALA A 94 -16.36 -22.58 31.42
CA ALA A 94 -15.99 -22.87 30.04
C ALA A 94 -15.32 -21.65 29.36
N THR A 95 -15.81 -20.44 29.61
CA THR A 95 -15.22 -19.21 29.08
C THR A 95 -13.83 -18.94 29.69
N ALA A 96 -13.63 -19.23 30.97
CA ALA A 96 -12.32 -19.10 31.60
C ALA A 96 -11.26 -20.02 30.98
N VAL A 97 -11.64 -21.18 30.45
CA VAL A 97 -10.72 -22.05 29.68
C VAL A 97 -10.22 -21.32 28.42
N ILE A 98 -11.12 -20.68 27.67
CA ILE A 98 -10.76 -19.88 26.48
C ILE A 98 -9.83 -18.73 26.86
N VAL A 99 -10.10 -18.01 27.95
CA VAL A 99 -9.22 -16.93 28.44
C VAL A 99 -7.84 -17.45 28.84
N ILE A 100 -7.75 -18.64 29.46
CA ILE A 100 -6.46 -19.24 29.81
C ILE A 100 -5.64 -19.57 28.55
N TYR A 101 -6.27 -20.06 27.48
CA TYR A 101 -5.60 -20.22 26.19
C TYR A 101 -5.16 -18.88 25.60
N GLY A 102 -6.01 -17.85 25.67
CA GLY A 102 -5.65 -16.49 25.22
C GLY A 102 -4.41 -15.92 25.91
N ARG A 103 -4.18 -16.27 27.19
CA ARG A 103 -2.97 -15.84 27.92
C ARG A 103 -1.67 -16.46 27.41
N MET A 104 -1.74 -17.39 26.46
CA MET A 104 -0.57 -18.00 25.80
C MET A 104 -0.27 -17.34 24.45
N GLU A 105 -0.97 -16.26 24.08
CA GLU A 105 -0.89 -15.65 22.74
C GLU A 105 0.49 -15.10 22.36
N ASP A 106 1.28 -14.66 23.35
CA ASP A 106 2.59 -14.01 23.13
C ASP A 106 3.66 -15.02 22.64
N ASP A 107 3.38 -16.32 22.74
CA ASP A 107 4.27 -17.39 22.28
C ASP A 107 3.68 -18.04 21.03
N SER A 108 4.33 -17.79 19.88
CA SER A 108 3.89 -18.29 18.57
C SER A 108 3.77 -19.81 18.52
N ILE A 109 4.66 -20.54 19.22
CA ILE A 109 4.63 -22.00 19.23
C ILE A 109 3.41 -22.49 20.00
N LEU A 110 3.16 -21.96 21.20
CA LEU A 110 1.97 -22.29 21.98
C LEU A 110 0.69 -21.93 21.21
N LYS A 111 0.65 -20.77 20.58
CA LYS A 111 -0.48 -20.32 19.76
C LYS A 111 -0.80 -21.30 18.63
N ARG A 112 0.19 -21.71 17.84
CA ARG A 112 0.03 -22.75 16.82
C ARG A 112 -0.54 -24.03 17.42
N ARG A 113 0.08 -24.54 18.49
CA ARG A 113 -0.34 -25.78 19.15
C ARG A 113 -1.77 -25.71 19.68
N ILE A 114 -2.24 -24.56 20.17
CA ILE A 114 -3.63 -24.38 20.61
C ILE A 114 -4.59 -24.61 19.45
N PHE A 115 -4.34 -24.02 18.27
CA PHE A 115 -5.20 -24.21 17.11
C PHE A 115 -5.09 -25.62 16.52
N THR A 116 -3.88 -26.17 16.42
CA THR A 116 -3.65 -27.44 15.70
C THR A 116 -3.87 -28.70 16.53
N GLU A 117 -3.63 -28.64 17.85
CA GLU A 117 -3.65 -29.80 18.74
C GLU A 117 -4.84 -29.84 19.71
N THR A 118 -5.65 -28.78 19.79
CA THR A 118 -6.80 -28.71 20.71
C THR A 118 -8.12 -28.45 19.97
N ASN A 119 -9.25 -28.60 20.66
CA ASN A 119 -10.57 -28.28 20.11
C ASN A 119 -10.95 -26.80 20.27
N PHE A 120 -9.96 -25.89 20.33
CA PHE A 120 -10.16 -24.49 20.71
C PHE A 120 -11.28 -23.77 19.92
N LEU A 121 -11.28 -23.87 18.59
CA LEU A 121 -12.32 -23.24 17.75
C LEU A 121 -13.70 -23.86 17.93
N GLU A 122 -13.78 -25.18 18.10
CA GLU A 122 -15.05 -25.86 18.41
C GLU A 122 -15.58 -25.41 19.79
N GLN A 123 -14.69 -25.34 20.78
CA GLN A 123 -15.01 -24.84 22.12
C GLN A 123 -15.53 -23.39 22.05
N ALA A 124 -14.82 -22.51 21.34
CA ALA A 124 -15.22 -21.11 21.10
C ALA A 124 -16.61 -21.02 20.43
N THR A 125 -16.86 -21.83 19.39
CA THR A 125 -18.15 -21.89 18.67
C THR A 125 -19.33 -22.13 19.62
N THR A 126 -19.16 -23.00 20.62
CA THR A 126 -20.25 -23.32 21.55
C THR A 126 -20.58 -22.18 22.53
N LEU A 127 -19.65 -21.25 22.73
CA LEU A 127 -19.76 -20.12 23.65
C LEU A 127 -20.15 -18.81 22.94
N LEU A 128 -19.83 -18.66 21.65
CA LEU A 128 -20.21 -17.49 20.85
C LEU A 128 -21.73 -17.28 20.76
N LYS A 129 -22.53 -18.34 20.86
CA LYS A 129 -24.00 -18.27 20.77
C LYS A 129 -24.68 -17.53 21.93
N SER A 130 -23.94 -17.22 23.00
CA SER A 130 -24.46 -16.51 24.17
C SER A 130 -23.76 -15.16 24.27
N PRO A 131 -24.47 -14.01 24.30
CA PRO A 131 -23.84 -12.70 24.26
C PRO A 131 -22.89 -12.45 25.44
N ASP A 132 -23.23 -12.93 26.65
CA ASP A 132 -22.41 -12.74 27.85
C ASP A 132 -21.03 -13.41 27.76
N THR A 133 -20.94 -14.56 27.08
CA THR A 133 -19.69 -15.31 26.89
C THR A 133 -19.05 -14.99 25.56
N GLY A 134 -19.86 -14.68 24.54
CA GLY A 134 -19.44 -14.43 23.17
C GLY A 134 -18.55 -13.21 23.06
N GLU A 135 -18.84 -12.13 23.79
CA GLU A 135 -18.00 -10.94 23.82
C GLU A 135 -16.56 -11.26 24.27
N ILE A 136 -16.43 -12.03 25.37
CA ILE A 136 -15.12 -12.39 25.95
C ILE A 136 -14.37 -13.36 25.04
N VAL A 137 -15.08 -14.33 24.45
CA VAL A 137 -14.50 -15.24 23.46
C VAL A 137 -13.99 -14.46 22.25
N MET A 138 -14.74 -13.48 21.77
CA MET A 138 -14.33 -12.63 20.65
C MET A 138 -13.13 -11.75 20.99
N GLU A 139 -13.10 -11.21 22.21
CA GLU A 139 -11.95 -10.48 22.71
C GLU A 139 -10.70 -11.38 22.74
N THR A 140 -10.82 -12.61 23.25
CA THR A 140 -9.72 -13.59 23.22
C THR A 140 -9.27 -13.89 21.79
N LEU A 141 -10.21 -14.10 20.87
CA LEU A 141 -9.89 -14.32 19.46
C LEU A 141 -9.19 -13.12 18.82
N SER A 142 -9.56 -11.88 19.17
CA SER A 142 -8.93 -10.67 18.62
C SER A 142 -7.43 -10.62 18.90
N TYR A 143 -7.03 -10.97 20.12
CA TYR A 143 -5.63 -11.15 20.53
C TYR A 143 -4.97 -12.30 19.74
N MET A 144 -5.66 -13.43 19.64
CA MET A 144 -5.16 -14.60 18.94
C MET A 144 -5.06 -14.45 17.41
N THR A 145 -5.57 -13.37 16.81
CA THR A 145 -5.48 -13.15 15.35
C THR A 145 -4.23 -12.38 14.90
N HIS A 146 -3.45 -11.81 15.82
CA HIS A 146 -2.14 -11.22 15.50
C HIS A 146 -1.07 -12.32 15.32
N TYR A 147 -1.24 -13.24 14.37
CA TYR A 147 -0.31 -14.34 14.12
C TYR A 147 -0.36 -14.79 12.67
N HIS A 148 0.81 -15.06 12.09
CA HIS A 148 1.01 -15.30 10.66
C HIS A 148 1.50 -16.75 10.47
N ASP A 149 0.60 -17.72 10.67
CA ASP A 149 0.87 -19.14 10.42
C ASP A 149 -0.28 -19.71 9.57
N MET A 150 0.06 -20.14 8.36
CA MET A 150 -0.90 -20.59 7.34
C MET A 150 -1.93 -21.60 7.87
N ASP A 151 -1.49 -22.62 8.61
CA ASP A 151 -2.37 -23.69 9.11
C ASP A 151 -3.45 -23.13 10.04
N VAL A 152 -3.09 -22.12 10.84
CA VAL A 152 -4.00 -21.44 11.76
C VAL A 152 -4.96 -20.52 11.01
N LEU A 153 -4.47 -19.89 9.94
CA LEU A 153 -5.24 -18.94 9.14
C LEU A 153 -6.33 -19.62 8.32
N ASP A 154 -6.07 -20.81 7.76
CA ASP A 154 -7.09 -21.62 7.09
C ASP A 154 -8.25 -21.98 8.02
N ASP A 155 -7.93 -22.43 9.24
CA ASP A 155 -8.91 -22.77 10.26
C ASP A 155 -9.74 -21.53 10.69
N LEU A 156 -9.08 -20.36 10.81
CA LEU A 156 -9.75 -19.08 11.12
C LEU A 156 -10.58 -18.54 9.95
N ALA A 157 -10.13 -18.74 8.70
CA ALA A 157 -10.84 -18.35 7.49
C ALA A 157 -12.18 -19.09 7.41
N GLY A 158 -12.15 -20.41 7.60
CA GLY A 158 -13.36 -21.23 7.71
C GLY A 158 -14.26 -20.85 8.89
N PHE A 159 -13.69 -20.22 9.92
CA PHE A 159 -14.42 -19.76 11.10
C PHE A 159 -15.16 -18.42 10.93
N MET A 160 -14.80 -17.60 9.92
CA MET A 160 -15.37 -16.26 9.73
C MET A 160 -16.90 -16.23 9.59
N SER A 161 -17.50 -17.19 8.87
CA SER A 161 -18.98 -17.25 8.78
C SER A 161 -19.62 -17.47 10.14
N THR A 162 -19.01 -18.31 10.99
CA THR A 162 -19.51 -18.60 12.33
C THR A 162 -19.47 -17.35 13.22
N ILE A 163 -18.43 -16.53 13.07
CA ILE A 163 -18.31 -15.23 13.75
C ILE A 163 -19.48 -14.32 13.35
N ILE A 164 -19.69 -14.12 12.05
CA ILE A 164 -20.77 -13.26 11.53
C ILE A 164 -22.13 -13.75 12.04
N ASP A 165 -22.42 -15.04 11.88
CA ASP A 165 -23.69 -15.66 12.26
C ASP A 165 -23.99 -15.57 13.77
N SER A 166 -22.93 -15.54 14.60
CA SER A 166 -23.07 -15.44 16.07
C SER A 166 -23.28 -14.00 16.54
N VAL A 167 -22.66 -13.03 15.88
CA VAL A 167 -22.67 -11.61 16.32
C VAL A 167 -23.85 -10.84 15.71
N GLU A 168 -24.26 -11.16 14.49
CA GLU A 168 -25.31 -10.44 13.77
C GLU A 168 -26.67 -10.33 14.53
N PRO A 169 -27.12 -11.35 15.29
CA PRO A 169 -28.32 -11.24 16.14
C PRO A 169 -28.18 -10.29 17.35
N HIS A 170 -26.96 -9.88 17.68
CA HIS A 170 -26.61 -9.17 18.92
C HIS A 170 -25.88 -7.84 18.67
N LEU A 171 -26.12 -7.19 17.53
CA LEU A 171 -25.47 -5.93 17.14
C LEU A 171 -25.73 -4.76 18.10
N GLU A 172 -26.72 -4.88 19.01
CA GLU A 172 -26.90 -3.95 20.11
C GLU A 172 -25.76 -3.97 21.13
N ASN A 173 -25.04 -5.10 21.25
CA ASN A 173 -23.79 -5.18 21.99
C ASN A 173 -22.64 -4.71 21.09
N ILE A 174 -22.37 -3.39 21.15
CA ILE A 174 -21.35 -2.76 20.32
C ILE A 174 -19.97 -3.37 20.58
N ALA A 175 -19.59 -3.60 21.85
CA ALA A 175 -18.28 -4.16 22.17
C ALA A 175 -18.06 -5.51 21.48
N TYR A 176 -19.07 -6.37 21.51
CA TYR A 176 -19.04 -7.66 20.82
C TYR A 176 -18.89 -7.50 19.30
N ALA A 177 -19.66 -6.59 18.70
CA ALA A 177 -19.59 -6.31 17.26
C ALA A 177 -18.23 -5.75 16.82
N GLU A 178 -17.62 -4.85 17.61
CA GLU A 178 -16.32 -4.26 17.26
C GLU A 178 -15.16 -5.26 17.37
N LYS A 179 -15.18 -6.14 18.37
CA LYS A 179 -14.19 -7.22 18.47
C LYS A 179 -14.31 -8.19 17.29
N ALA A 180 -15.53 -8.47 16.82
CA ALA A 180 -15.74 -9.27 15.61
C ALA A 180 -15.17 -8.59 14.36
N VAL A 181 -15.36 -7.26 14.22
CA VAL A 181 -14.73 -6.48 13.13
C VAL A 181 -13.21 -6.61 13.16
N CYS A 182 -12.58 -6.52 14.34
CA CYS A 182 -11.14 -6.67 14.50
C CYS A 182 -10.66 -8.05 14.02
N VAL A 183 -11.27 -9.13 14.52
CA VAL A 183 -10.95 -10.51 14.11
C VAL A 183 -11.11 -10.70 12.61
N LEU A 184 -12.27 -10.32 12.05
CA LEU A 184 -12.54 -10.49 10.61
C LEU A 184 -11.56 -9.69 9.75
N THR A 185 -11.19 -8.48 10.19
CA THR A 185 -10.22 -7.63 9.47
C THR A 185 -8.85 -8.28 9.41
N HIS A 186 -8.33 -8.76 10.54
CA HIS A 186 -7.01 -9.38 10.60
C HIS A 186 -6.97 -10.68 9.80
N VAL A 187 -7.94 -11.58 10.04
CA VAL A 187 -7.99 -12.87 9.33
C VAL A 187 -8.09 -12.66 7.82
N THR A 188 -9.00 -11.79 7.36
CA THR A 188 -9.16 -11.58 5.90
C THR A 188 -7.90 -10.99 5.27
N THR A 189 -7.27 -10.02 5.94
CA THR A 189 -6.05 -9.39 5.43
C THR A 189 -4.92 -10.42 5.28
N THR A 190 -4.68 -11.21 6.33
CA THR A 190 -3.58 -12.18 6.29
C THR A 190 -3.84 -13.33 5.32
N VAL A 191 -5.09 -13.81 5.24
CA VAL A 191 -5.46 -14.88 4.29
C VAL A 191 -5.28 -14.44 2.83
N LEU A 192 -5.57 -13.18 2.50
CA LEU A 192 -5.40 -12.68 1.14
C LEU A 192 -3.95 -12.32 0.82
N GLU A 193 -3.16 -11.88 1.80
CA GLU A 193 -1.71 -11.63 1.61
C GLU A 193 -0.91 -12.92 1.36
N GLU A 194 -1.35 -14.04 1.90
CA GLU A 194 -0.66 -15.33 1.77
C GLU A 194 -1.18 -16.19 0.59
N PHE A 195 -2.21 -15.73 -0.12
CA PHE A 195 -2.79 -16.46 -1.24
C PHE A 195 -1.98 -16.26 -2.52
N ASP A 196 -1.59 -17.37 -3.16
CA ASP A 196 -0.91 -17.34 -4.47
C ASP A 196 -1.97 -17.47 -5.58
N GLU A 197 -1.91 -16.62 -6.61
CA GLU A 197 -2.89 -16.60 -7.70
C GLU A 197 -2.95 -17.93 -8.49
N ASP A 198 -1.90 -18.75 -8.37
CA ASP A 198 -1.76 -20.05 -9.03
C ASP A 198 -2.56 -21.19 -8.36
N ASP A 199 -3.13 -20.98 -7.17
CA ASP A 199 -3.94 -22.00 -6.49
C ASP A 199 -5.43 -21.91 -6.91
N ASP A 200 -5.93 -22.94 -7.59
CA ASP A 200 -7.32 -23.04 -8.11
C ASP A 200 -8.43 -23.01 -7.03
N GLU A 201 -8.10 -23.04 -5.74
CA GLU A 201 -9.06 -23.09 -4.63
C GLU A 201 -9.13 -21.75 -3.90
N ASP A 202 -10.12 -20.90 -4.24
CA ASP A 202 -10.49 -19.71 -3.44
C ASP A 202 -10.79 -20.14 -1.98
N PRO A 203 -9.91 -19.81 -1.01
CA PRO A 203 -9.90 -20.42 0.32
C PRO A 203 -11.04 -19.86 1.20
N THR A 204 -11.61 -18.71 0.84
CA THR A 204 -12.69 -18.07 1.60
C THR A 204 -14.01 -18.00 0.86
N GLY A 205 -14.00 -18.06 -0.48
CA GLY A 205 -15.18 -17.91 -1.30
C GLY A 205 -15.60 -16.45 -1.40
N SER A 206 -15.60 -15.88 -2.61
CA SER A 206 -16.08 -14.51 -2.91
C SER A 206 -17.39 -14.10 -2.19
N ALA A 207 -18.32 -15.03 -1.99
CA ALA A 207 -19.57 -14.79 -1.26
C ALA A 207 -19.38 -14.50 0.24
N LEU A 208 -18.43 -15.17 0.90
CA LEU A 208 -18.10 -14.91 2.30
C LEU A 208 -17.41 -13.56 2.46
N LEU A 209 -16.46 -13.22 1.59
CA LEU A 209 -15.77 -11.93 1.60
C LEU A 209 -16.75 -10.77 1.38
N THR A 210 -17.75 -10.97 0.51
CA THR A 210 -18.87 -10.04 0.37
C THR A 210 -19.66 -9.86 1.68
N ARG A 211 -19.96 -10.95 2.40
CA ARG A 211 -20.62 -10.88 3.72
C ARG A 211 -19.76 -10.17 4.75
N VAL A 212 -18.44 -10.39 4.75
CA VAL A 212 -17.49 -9.69 5.62
C VAL A 212 -17.59 -8.19 5.38
N LEU A 213 -17.38 -7.72 4.14
CA LEU A 213 -17.48 -6.29 3.81
C LEU A 213 -18.82 -5.68 4.24
N GLN A 214 -19.93 -6.36 3.97
CA GLN A 214 -21.27 -5.91 4.38
C GLN A 214 -21.42 -5.83 5.90
N PHE A 215 -20.87 -6.80 6.64
CA PHE A 215 -20.88 -6.82 8.10
C PHE A 215 -20.10 -5.63 8.66
N LEU A 216 -18.87 -5.37 8.18
CA LEU A 216 -18.06 -4.23 8.64
C LEU A 216 -18.78 -2.89 8.42
N ILE A 217 -19.34 -2.67 7.23
CA ILE A 217 -20.11 -1.46 6.88
C ILE A 217 -21.32 -1.30 7.82
N ARG A 218 -22.00 -2.41 8.13
CA ARG A 218 -23.15 -2.40 9.04
C ARG A 218 -22.75 -2.02 10.47
N VAL A 219 -21.63 -2.54 10.98
CA VAL A 219 -21.12 -2.20 12.32
C VAL A 219 -20.73 -0.73 12.38
N VAL A 220 -20.03 -0.20 11.37
CA VAL A 220 -19.69 1.24 11.27
C VAL A 220 -20.93 2.13 11.22
N ARG A 221 -22.08 1.65 10.74
CA ARG A 221 -23.32 2.44 10.77
C ARG A 221 -23.94 2.56 12.16
N LEU A 222 -23.66 1.63 13.08
CA LEU A 222 -24.34 1.55 14.37
C LEU A 222 -24.12 2.82 15.21
N PRO A 223 -25.14 3.43 15.83
CA PRO A 223 -25.02 4.68 16.59
C PRO A 223 -23.93 4.69 17.67
N GLY A 224 -23.68 3.54 18.30
CA GLY A 224 -22.70 3.39 19.39
C GLY A 224 -21.30 2.94 18.96
N SER A 225 -21.10 2.62 17.67
CA SER A 225 -19.78 2.21 17.15
C SER A 225 -18.73 3.30 17.40
N THR A 226 -17.52 2.85 17.73
CA THR A 226 -16.37 3.67 18.12
C THR A 226 -15.35 3.75 17.00
N SER A 227 -14.29 4.56 17.21
CA SER A 227 -13.18 4.66 16.25
C SER A 227 -12.48 3.32 16.00
N LEU A 228 -12.63 2.33 16.88
CA LEU A 228 -12.03 1.00 16.72
C LEU A 228 -12.57 0.29 15.48
N SER A 229 -13.89 0.18 15.33
CA SER A 229 -14.48 -0.47 14.15
C SER A 229 -14.25 0.33 12.88
N PHE A 230 -14.28 1.66 12.97
CA PHE A 230 -14.00 2.53 11.81
C PHE A 230 -12.54 2.44 11.35
N SER A 231 -11.57 2.38 12.26
CA SER A 231 -10.16 2.22 11.91
C SER A 231 -9.89 0.85 11.29
N HIS A 232 -10.45 -0.22 11.84
CA HIS A 232 -10.31 -1.56 11.29
C HIS A 232 -11.01 -1.70 9.92
N PHE A 233 -12.15 -1.05 9.70
CA PHE A 233 -12.74 -0.94 8.37
C PHE A 233 -11.78 -0.26 7.38
N GLY A 234 -11.10 0.81 7.79
CA GLY A 234 -10.07 1.46 6.99
C GLY A 234 -8.91 0.52 6.64
N VAL A 235 -8.39 -0.22 7.63
CA VAL A 235 -7.34 -1.25 7.44
C VAL A 235 -7.81 -2.32 6.46
N PHE A 236 -9.01 -2.86 6.65
CA PHE A 236 -9.62 -3.83 5.75
C PHE A 236 -9.65 -3.31 4.31
N CYS A 237 -10.16 -2.09 4.09
CA CYS A 237 -10.24 -1.53 2.74
C CYS A 237 -8.86 -1.27 2.13
N ALA A 238 -7.87 -0.92 2.93
CA ALA A 238 -6.55 -0.57 2.41
C ALA A 238 -5.76 -1.73 1.85
N ASN A 239 -5.87 -2.87 2.52
CA ASN A 239 -5.12 -4.07 2.19
C ASN A 239 -5.88 -4.93 1.18
N ASN A 240 -7.21 -4.92 1.20
CA ASN A 240 -8.00 -5.89 0.43
C ASN A 240 -8.71 -5.30 -0.81
N THR A 241 -8.58 -4.00 -1.11
CA THR A 241 -9.23 -3.41 -2.30
C THR A 241 -8.57 -3.76 -3.63
N ALA A 242 -7.27 -4.06 -3.60
CA ALA A 242 -6.55 -4.55 -4.78
C ALA A 242 -6.96 -6.00 -5.11
N GLU A 243 -7.06 -6.84 -4.08
CA GLU A 243 -7.40 -8.27 -4.23
C GLU A 243 -8.89 -8.53 -4.46
N LEU A 244 -9.78 -7.63 -3.99
CA LEU A 244 -11.24 -7.84 -4.03
C LEU A 244 -12.03 -6.79 -4.82
N PRO A 245 -11.59 -6.37 -6.02
CA PRO A 245 -12.20 -5.26 -6.73
C PRO A 245 -13.70 -5.45 -6.98
N ASP A 246 -14.09 -6.64 -7.44
CA ASP A 246 -15.48 -6.96 -7.75
C ASP A 246 -16.37 -6.89 -6.52
N THR A 247 -15.86 -7.30 -5.36
CA THR A 247 -16.59 -7.26 -4.09
C THR A 247 -16.89 -5.82 -3.68
N PHE A 248 -15.90 -4.93 -3.81
CA PHE A 248 -16.07 -3.50 -3.52
C PHE A 248 -16.93 -2.78 -4.57
N LEU A 249 -16.71 -3.05 -5.86
CA LEU A 249 -17.47 -2.47 -6.97
C LEU A 249 -18.95 -2.88 -6.94
N ALA A 250 -19.26 -4.11 -6.52
CA ALA A 250 -20.63 -4.58 -6.31
C ALA A 250 -21.31 -3.91 -5.10
N ASN A 251 -20.54 -3.35 -4.16
CA ASN A 251 -21.05 -2.74 -2.94
C ASN A 251 -20.88 -1.21 -2.96
N GLN A 252 -21.88 -0.51 -3.49
CA GLN A 252 -21.83 0.94 -3.65
C GLN A 252 -21.65 1.71 -2.33
N ASP A 253 -22.16 1.16 -1.23
CA ASP A 253 -22.05 1.73 0.11
C ASP A 253 -20.59 1.77 0.59
N SER A 254 -19.77 0.78 0.21
CA SER A 254 -18.34 0.75 0.50
C SER A 254 -17.60 1.92 -0.17
N ILE A 255 -17.86 2.14 -1.46
CA ILE A 255 -17.26 3.24 -2.23
C ILE A 255 -17.71 4.58 -1.68
N ASP A 256 -19.00 4.75 -1.39
CA ASP A 256 -19.52 6.01 -0.84
C ASP A 256 -18.98 6.29 0.57
N LEU A 257 -18.77 5.26 1.39
CA LEU A 257 -18.12 5.42 2.68
C LEU A 257 -16.66 5.85 2.51
N LEU A 258 -15.89 5.22 1.61
CA LEU A 258 -14.51 5.61 1.31
C LEU A 258 -14.44 7.06 0.78
N VAL A 259 -15.29 7.41 -0.20
CA VAL A 259 -15.36 8.78 -0.73
C VAL A 259 -15.69 9.77 0.37
N ALA A 260 -16.69 9.51 1.22
CA ALA A 260 -17.01 10.41 2.33
C ALA A 260 -15.85 10.52 3.34
N SER A 261 -15.09 9.45 3.54
CA SER A 261 -13.96 9.39 4.46
C SER A 261 -12.79 10.26 4.02
N THR A 262 -12.67 10.60 2.73
CA THR A 262 -11.71 11.62 2.23
C THR A 262 -11.97 13.03 2.76
N ARG A 263 -13.11 13.28 3.42
CA ARG A 263 -13.43 14.53 4.13
C ARG A 263 -13.52 14.35 5.65
N GLY A 264 -13.08 13.21 6.17
CA GLY A 264 -12.97 12.98 7.62
C GLY A 264 -12.00 13.96 8.27
N GLN A 265 -12.19 14.28 9.55
CA GLN A 265 -11.31 15.22 10.27
C GLN A 265 -9.91 14.64 10.53
N ASP A 266 -9.83 13.33 10.75
CA ASP A 266 -8.58 12.61 10.95
C ASP A 266 -7.82 12.44 9.62
N ILE A 267 -6.52 12.76 9.63
CA ILE A 267 -5.68 12.69 8.43
C ILE A 267 -5.42 11.24 8.01
N CYS A 268 -5.23 10.32 8.96
CA CYS A 268 -5.03 8.90 8.67
C CYS A 268 -6.25 8.32 7.97
N THR A 269 -7.46 8.64 8.44
CA THR A 269 -8.72 8.29 7.76
C THR A 269 -8.75 8.74 6.30
N ARG A 270 -8.35 9.98 6.00
CA ARG A 270 -8.33 10.50 4.63
C ARG A 270 -7.32 9.76 3.76
N ILE A 271 -6.11 9.55 4.27
CA ILE A 271 -5.05 8.79 3.59
C ILE A 271 -5.54 7.38 3.29
N THR A 272 -6.13 6.73 4.30
CA THR A 272 -6.58 5.36 4.18
C THR A 272 -7.65 5.19 3.13
N ALA A 273 -8.65 6.07 3.16
CA ALA A 273 -9.72 6.08 2.18
C ALA A 273 -9.20 6.32 0.76
N GLN A 274 -8.27 7.26 0.59
CA GLN A 274 -7.71 7.59 -0.71
C GLN A 274 -6.85 6.44 -1.27
N ARG A 275 -6.03 5.79 -0.44
CA ARG A 275 -5.28 4.59 -0.85
C ARG A 275 -6.23 3.48 -1.30
N SER A 276 -7.28 3.20 -0.51
CA SER A 276 -8.27 2.18 -0.87
C SER A 276 -8.93 2.46 -2.23
N LEU A 277 -9.29 3.72 -2.51
CA LEU A 277 -9.86 4.11 -3.80
C LEU A 277 -8.86 3.98 -4.95
N ILE A 278 -7.59 4.32 -4.72
CA ILE A 278 -6.52 4.14 -5.72
C ILE A 278 -6.26 2.66 -6.00
N ASN A 279 -6.20 1.82 -4.96
CA ASN A 279 -6.00 0.38 -5.08
C ASN A 279 -7.18 -0.30 -5.79
N LEU A 280 -8.41 0.11 -5.50
CA LEU A 280 -9.60 -0.40 -6.18
C LEU A 280 -9.56 -0.20 -7.71
N CYS A 281 -8.82 0.81 -8.18
CA CYS A 281 -8.70 1.12 -9.61
C CYS A 281 -7.52 0.39 -10.30
N LEU A 282 -6.87 -0.58 -9.65
CA LEU A 282 -5.75 -1.37 -10.20
C LEU A 282 -6.17 -2.29 -11.37
N ILE A 283 -7.41 -2.80 -11.40
CA ILE A 283 -7.88 -3.83 -12.35
C ILE A 283 -8.35 -3.24 -13.70
N LEU A 284 -8.20 -1.94 -13.93
CA LEU A 284 -8.63 -1.29 -15.18
C LEU A 284 -7.51 -1.09 -16.20
N GLU A 285 -6.31 -1.61 -15.94
CA GLU A 285 -5.19 -1.59 -16.88
C GLU A 285 -5.19 -2.92 -17.66
N ASP A 286 -5.88 -2.95 -18.81
CA ASP A 286 -5.76 -4.05 -19.78
C ASP A 286 -4.33 -4.09 -20.34
N ASP A 287 -3.74 -5.29 -20.41
CA ASP A 287 -2.51 -5.63 -21.15
C ASP A 287 -2.72 -5.45 -22.67
N GLU A 288 -2.86 -4.22 -23.17
CA GLU A 288 -2.73 -3.96 -24.61
C GLU A 288 -1.37 -3.36 -24.94
N ASP A 289 -0.79 -3.94 -25.99
CA ASP A 289 0.48 -3.64 -26.65
C ASP A 289 1.03 -2.23 -26.43
N ASP A 290 2.26 -2.17 -25.90
CA ASP A 290 3.06 -0.95 -25.82
C ASP A 290 3.12 -0.26 -27.19
N PRO A 291 2.79 1.04 -27.29
CA PRO A 291 2.88 1.75 -28.56
C PRO A 291 4.34 1.78 -29.04
N GLU A 292 4.58 1.33 -30.28
CA GLU A 292 5.86 1.47 -30.97
C GLU A 292 6.28 2.95 -31.05
N PHE A 293 7.20 3.36 -30.16
CA PHE A 293 7.83 4.67 -30.25
C PHE A 293 8.88 4.68 -31.37
N SER A 294 8.63 5.43 -32.45
CA SER A 294 9.65 5.64 -33.48
C SER A 294 10.72 6.63 -32.98
N ASN A 295 11.91 6.12 -32.66
CA ASN A 295 13.08 6.92 -32.27
C ASN A 295 13.82 7.48 -33.49
N GLU A 296 13.17 8.37 -34.25
CA GLU A 296 13.74 9.00 -35.46
C GLU A 296 15.10 9.70 -35.20
N GLN A 297 15.28 10.24 -34.00
CA GLN A 297 16.53 10.88 -33.57
C GLN A 297 17.68 9.88 -33.41
N LEU A 298 17.39 8.70 -32.86
CA LEU A 298 18.36 7.63 -32.69
C LEU A 298 18.76 7.05 -34.05
N VAL A 299 17.79 6.80 -34.94
CA VAL A 299 18.04 6.38 -36.33
C VAL A 299 18.93 7.39 -37.06
N THR A 300 18.59 8.68 -36.99
CA THR A 300 19.38 9.75 -37.60
C THR A 300 20.80 9.81 -37.04
N LEU A 301 20.97 9.51 -35.74
CA LEU A 301 22.27 9.51 -35.10
C LEU A 301 23.13 8.31 -35.55
N CYS A 302 22.53 7.12 -35.62
CA CYS A 302 23.16 5.91 -36.15
C CYS A 302 23.53 6.06 -37.63
N ASP A 303 22.69 6.67 -38.46
CA ASP A 303 22.99 6.94 -39.87
C ASP A 303 24.19 7.89 -40.04
N ARG A 304 24.37 8.84 -39.11
CA ARG A 304 25.49 9.79 -39.13
C ARG A 304 26.81 9.14 -38.69
N TYR A 305 26.74 8.15 -37.80
CA TYR A 305 27.89 7.46 -37.22
C TYR A 305 27.69 5.95 -37.36
N PRO A 306 28.02 5.38 -38.53
CA PRO A 306 27.78 3.95 -38.80
C PRO A 306 28.64 3.02 -37.93
N ASP A 307 29.75 3.52 -37.37
CA ASP A 307 30.65 2.76 -36.50
C ASP A 307 30.62 3.30 -35.05
N PRO A 308 30.65 2.41 -34.03
CA PRO A 308 30.78 2.80 -32.63
C PRO A 308 32.05 3.63 -32.39
N CYS A 309 31.89 4.81 -31.80
CA CYS A 309 33.02 5.70 -31.54
C CYS A 309 32.77 6.63 -30.33
N PRO A 310 33.81 7.28 -29.79
CA PRO A 310 33.64 8.13 -28.61
C PRO A 310 32.70 9.33 -28.81
N VAL A 311 32.56 9.78 -30.06
CA VAL A 311 31.65 10.89 -30.42
C VAL A 311 30.21 10.40 -30.36
N LEU A 312 29.92 9.25 -30.95
CA LEU A 312 28.59 8.63 -30.92
C LEU A 312 28.16 8.35 -29.48
N GLY A 313 29.02 7.76 -28.65
CA GLY A 313 28.71 7.52 -27.24
C GLY A 313 28.34 8.78 -26.45
N ARG A 314 29.04 9.92 -26.69
CA ARG A 314 28.66 11.20 -26.07
C ARG A 314 27.34 11.77 -26.58
N GLU A 315 27.01 11.58 -27.85
CA GLU A 315 25.73 12.00 -28.40
C GLU A 315 24.57 11.12 -27.90
N LEU A 316 24.81 9.81 -27.74
CA LEU A 316 23.87 8.90 -27.10
C LEU A 316 23.60 9.33 -25.65
N VAL A 317 24.63 9.63 -24.86
CA VAL A 317 24.43 10.16 -23.50
C VAL A 317 23.66 11.48 -23.50
N LYS A 318 23.93 12.41 -24.41
CA LYS A 318 23.11 13.63 -24.51
C LYS A 318 21.65 13.29 -24.77
N LEU A 319 21.39 12.31 -25.63
CA LEU A 319 20.05 11.86 -25.98
C LEU A 319 19.34 11.24 -24.76
N ILE A 320 19.99 10.32 -24.05
CA ILE A 320 19.51 9.70 -22.78
C ILE A 320 19.18 10.77 -21.74
N LEU A 321 20.05 11.78 -21.58
CA LEU A 321 19.85 12.80 -20.56
C LEU A 321 18.75 13.80 -20.92
N HIS A 322 18.44 14.04 -22.21
CA HIS A 322 17.49 15.07 -22.65
C HIS A 322 16.14 14.52 -23.08
N ASN A 323 16.08 13.24 -23.46
CA ASN A 323 14.89 12.59 -23.95
C ASN A 323 14.74 11.24 -23.27
N GLU A 324 13.50 10.80 -23.22
CA GLU A 324 13.15 9.41 -22.98
C GLU A 324 13.62 8.60 -24.19
N VAL A 325 14.84 8.10 -24.16
CA VAL A 325 15.25 6.99 -25.02
C VAL A 325 15.28 5.74 -24.17
N MET A 326 14.13 5.41 -23.59
CA MET A 326 13.89 4.04 -23.17
C MET A 326 13.81 3.22 -24.44
N VAL A 327 14.90 2.53 -24.78
CA VAL A 327 14.91 1.55 -25.86
C VAL A 327 14.27 0.27 -25.35
N ARG A 328 12.99 0.34 -24.95
CA ARG A 328 12.26 -0.87 -24.60
C ARG A 328 11.85 -1.60 -25.89
N ASN A 329 12.48 -2.76 -26.06
CA ASN A 329 12.08 -3.96 -26.83
C ASN A 329 11.61 -3.91 -28.29
N HIS A 330 11.54 -2.78 -29.00
CA HIS A 330 11.01 -2.80 -30.39
C HIS A 330 11.87 -2.13 -31.46
N PHE A 331 13.09 -1.71 -31.16
CA PHE A 331 14.04 -1.33 -32.21
C PHE A 331 14.77 -2.56 -32.77
N GLN A 332 14.06 -3.35 -33.58
CA GLN A 332 14.75 -4.15 -34.59
C GLN A 332 15.30 -3.15 -35.61
N THR A 333 16.61 -2.89 -35.55
CA THR A 333 17.30 -2.39 -36.75
C THR A 333 17.05 -3.40 -37.87
N ARG A 334 17.24 -2.98 -39.13
CA ARG A 334 16.99 -3.81 -40.33
C ARG A 334 17.65 -5.21 -40.32
N GLU A 335 18.53 -5.49 -39.35
CA GLU A 335 19.21 -6.76 -39.09
C GLU A 335 19.31 -7.02 -37.57
N GLY A 336 18.19 -7.26 -36.88
CA GLY A 336 18.06 -8.17 -35.71
C GLY A 336 18.83 -7.97 -34.37
N GLU A 337 19.98 -7.28 -34.31
CA GLU A 337 20.88 -7.29 -33.12
C GLU A 337 21.47 -5.90 -32.75
N GLY A 338 21.04 -4.80 -33.37
CA GLY A 338 21.92 -3.62 -33.52
C GLY A 338 22.11 -2.64 -32.35
N LEU A 339 21.20 -2.52 -31.37
CA LEU A 339 21.26 -1.37 -30.44
C LEU A 339 21.87 -1.65 -29.07
N LEU A 340 21.58 -2.80 -28.46
CA LEU A 340 22.22 -3.19 -27.20
C LEU A 340 23.74 -3.32 -27.38
N ASP A 341 24.16 -3.94 -28.47
CA ASP A 341 25.57 -4.05 -28.87
C ASP A 341 26.20 -2.68 -29.15
N LEU A 342 25.41 -1.71 -29.66
CA LEU A 342 25.88 -0.35 -29.89
C LEU A 342 26.18 0.38 -28.58
N PHE A 343 25.35 0.21 -27.54
CA PHE A 343 25.63 0.79 -26.22
C PHE A 343 26.93 0.26 -25.65
N LEU A 344 27.13 -1.06 -25.64
CA LEU A 344 28.37 -1.70 -25.16
C LEU A 344 29.59 -1.27 -26.00
N ALA A 345 29.49 -1.25 -27.32
CA ALA A 345 30.60 -0.85 -28.18
C ALA A 345 30.95 0.64 -28.03
N CYS A 346 29.95 1.51 -27.84
CA CYS A 346 30.17 2.92 -27.55
C CYS A 346 30.74 3.14 -26.15
N GLU A 347 30.27 2.38 -25.16
CA GLU A 347 30.81 2.35 -23.80
C GLU A 347 32.31 2.04 -23.84
N ASP A 348 32.71 0.94 -24.48
CA ASP A 348 34.11 0.52 -24.65
C ASP A 348 34.96 1.59 -25.35
N ALA A 349 34.42 2.17 -26.42
CA ALA A 349 35.09 3.24 -27.16
C ALA A 349 35.32 4.48 -26.29
N VAL A 350 34.34 4.85 -25.46
CA VAL A 350 34.38 6.05 -24.63
C VAL A 350 35.19 5.85 -23.34
N ARG A 351 35.18 4.64 -22.75
CA ARG A 351 35.74 4.30 -21.42
C ARG A 351 37.15 4.83 -21.18
N LYS A 352 38.01 4.81 -22.19
CA LYS A 352 39.40 5.29 -22.12
C LYS A 352 39.54 6.82 -22.07
N THR A 353 38.50 7.54 -22.45
CA THR A 353 38.51 9.00 -22.63
C THR A 353 37.56 9.73 -21.70
N ASP A 354 36.46 9.10 -21.29
CA ASP A 354 35.42 9.71 -20.47
C ASP A 354 34.67 8.64 -19.67
N SER A 355 35.12 8.39 -18.44
CA SER A 355 34.55 7.35 -17.59
C SER A 355 33.08 7.62 -17.22
N LEU A 356 32.70 8.89 -17.07
CA LEU A 356 31.33 9.26 -16.70
C LEU A 356 30.35 8.89 -17.83
N THR A 357 30.69 9.27 -19.07
CA THR A 357 29.86 8.92 -20.23
C THR A 357 29.75 7.40 -20.39
N ALA A 358 30.84 6.65 -20.16
CA ALA A 358 30.81 5.19 -20.22
C ALA A 358 29.96 4.59 -19.08
N ASP A 359 30.02 5.13 -17.85
CA ASP A 359 29.18 4.70 -16.73
C ASP A 359 27.68 4.95 -16.98
N ILE A 360 27.32 6.05 -17.66
CA ILE A 360 25.92 6.33 -18.05
C ILE A 360 25.44 5.35 -19.14
N LEU A 361 26.25 5.09 -20.17
CA LEU A 361 25.90 4.12 -21.23
C LEU A 361 25.71 2.71 -20.69
N HIS A 362 26.56 2.32 -19.74
CA HIS A 362 26.48 1.01 -19.10
C HIS A 362 25.18 0.83 -18.32
N LEU A 363 24.79 1.85 -17.52
CA LEU A 363 23.51 1.82 -16.80
C LEU A 363 22.32 1.79 -17.75
N GLU A 364 22.35 2.57 -18.84
CA GLU A 364 21.28 2.51 -19.83
C GLU A 364 21.17 1.12 -20.47
N TRP A 365 22.30 0.47 -20.74
CA TRP A 365 22.31 -0.91 -21.23
C TRP A 365 21.69 -1.88 -20.22
N LEU A 366 22.07 -1.80 -18.93
CA LEU A 366 21.48 -2.62 -17.86
C LEU A 366 19.96 -2.43 -17.76
N LEU A 367 19.49 -1.18 -17.84
CA LEU A 367 18.05 -0.87 -17.86
C LEU A 367 17.34 -1.44 -19.09
N CYS A 368 18.00 -1.45 -20.26
CA CYS A 368 17.43 -2.00 -21.49
C CYS A 368 17.32 -3.53 -21.48
N ILE A 369 18.19 -4.23 -20.75
CA ILE A 369 18.13 -5.70 -20.58
C ILE A 369 17.37 -6.14 -19.33
N GLU A 370 16.70 -5.20 -18.64
CA GLU A 370 15.87 -5.45 -17.45
C GLU A 370 16.63 -6.02 -16.24
N GLU A 371 17.94 -5.80 -16.17
CA GLU A 371 18.78 -6.17 -15.02
C GLU A 371 18.74 -5.05 -13.95
N GLU A 372 17.56 -4.81 -13.38
CA GLU A 372 17.30 -3.68 -12.46
C GLU A 372 18.13 -3.75 -11.16
N GLU A 373 18.37 -4.96 -10.63
CA GLU A 373 19.18 -5.15 -9.41
C GLU A 373 20.64 -4.76 -9.65
N GLU A 374 21.22 -5.19 -10.78
CA GLU A 374 22.58 -4.82 -11.15
C GLU A 374 22.68 -3.32 -11.48
N ALA A 375 21.68 -2.76 -12.17
CA ALA A 375 21.59 -1.32 -12.43
C ALA A 375 21.55 -0.50 -11.12
N TYR A 376 20.76 -0.96 -10.14
CA TYR A 376 20.66 -0.30 -8.84
C TYR A 376 22.00 -0.31 -8.09
N GLU A 377 22.66 -1.47 -7.99
CA GLU A 377 23.95 -1.59 -7.31
C GLU A 377 25.07 -0.82 -8.01
N PHE A 378 25.07 -0.82 -9.34
CA PHE A 378 25.99 -0.01 -10.12
C PHE A 378 25.75 1.49 -9.89
N ALA A 379 24.50 1.95 -9.93
CA ALA A 379 24.13 3.34 -9.69
C ALA A 379 24.52 3.79 -8.28
N ARG A 380 24.37 2.91 -7.27
CA ARG A 380 24.81 3.14 -5.88
C ARG A 380 26.31 3.40 -5.79
N THR A 381 27.11 2.63 -6.52
CA THR A 381 28.56 2.85 -6.61
C THR A 381 28.89 4.10 -7.44
N ALA A 382 28.09 4.42 -8.45
CA ALA A 382 28.29 5.59 -9.30
C ALA A 382 28.03 6.91 -8.57
N VAL A 383 27.04 6.99 -7.67
CA VAL A 383 26.80 8.21 -6.87
C VAL A 383 27.94 8.51 -5.89
N GLU A 384 28.67 7.50 -5.40
CA GLU A 384 29.87 7.72 -4.58
C GLU A 384 31.00 8.36 -5.40
N ARG A 385 31.15 7.92 -6.67
CA ARG A 385 32.16 8.45 -7.60
C ARG A 385 31.77 9.82 -8.16
N TYR A 386 30.48 10.04 -8.43
CA TYR A 386 29.96 11.22 -9.09
C TYR A 386 28.71 11.77 -8.38
N PRO A 387 28.85 12.32 -7.17
CA PRO A 387 27.72 12.73 -6.31
C PRO A 387 26.91 13.91 -6.86
N CYS A 388 27.35 14.55 -7.96
CA CYS A 388 26.67 15.69 -8.58
C CYS A 388 26.01 15.34 -9.92
N VAL A 389 25.87 14.06 -10.25
CA VAL A 389 25.26 13.61 -11.51
C VAL A 389 23.82 13.15 -11.24
N PRO A 390 22.79 13.90 -11.67
CA PRO A 390 21.39 13.58 -11.35
C PRO A 390 20.91 12.25 -11.95
N PHE A 391 21.52 11.80 -13.05
CA PHE A 391 21.14 10.54 -13.72
C PHE A 391 21.28 9.32 -12.79
N PHE A 392 22.35 9.23 -12.00
CA PHE A 392 22.54 8.08 -11.10
C PHE A 392 21.51 8.04 -9.97
N TYR A 393 21.08 9.21 -9.48
CA TYR A 393 19.97 9.30 -8.52
C TYR A 393 18.63 8.94 -9.15
N TYR A 394 18.43 9.28 -10.43
CA TYR A 394 17.25 8.84 -11.18
C TYR A 394 17.20 7.32 -11.30
N VAL A 395 18.31 6.66 -11.66
CA VAL A 395 18.37 5.19 -11.75
C VAL A 395 18.10 4.54 -10.38
N LEU A 396 18.68 5.07 -9.31
CA LEU A 396 18.39 4.59 -7.94
C LEU A 396 16.91 4.73 -7.56
N ALA A 397 16.26 5.82 -7.97
CA ALA A 397 14.83 6.04 -7.73
C ALA A 397 13.93 5.20 -8.64
N PHE A 398 14.42 4.86 -9.84
CA PHE A 398 13.70 4.06 -10.84
C PHE A 398 13.72 2.56 -10.49
N CYS A 399 14.90 1.99 -10.23
CA CYS A 399 15.07 0.57 -9.89
C CYS A 399 14.77 0.28 -8.41
N GLY A 400 14.71 1.31 -7.57
CA GLY A 400 14.43 1.17 -6.14
C GLY A 400 12.93 1.00 -5.86
N GLU A 401 12.61 0.39 -4.73
CA GLU A 401 11.25 0.36 -4.24
C GLU A 401 10.70 1.76 -3.92
N MET A 402 9.38 1.94 -4.01
CA MET A 402 8.71 3.20 -3.70
C MET A 402 8.61 3.47 -2.19
N ASN A 403 9.76 3.64 -1.54
CA ASN A 403 9.91 3.82 -0.10
C ASN A 403 10.67 5.12 0.25
N ILE A 404 11.09 5.27 1.51
CA ILE A 404 11.80 6.45 2.01
C ILE A 404 13.12 6.69 1.26
N ALA A 405 13.85 5.65 0.89
CA ALA A 405 15.12 5.77 0.16
C ALA A 405 14.91 6.46 -1.19
N THR A 406 13.85 6.10 -1.92
CA THR A 406 13.50 6.72 -3.21
C THR A 406 13.18 8.20 -3.08
N VAL A 407 12.50 8.62 -2.01
CA VAL A 407 12.28 10.05 -1.71
C VAL A 407 13.63 10.77 -1.53
N LEU A 408 14.55 10.17 -0.77
CA LEU A 408 15.88 10.73 -0.52
C LEU A 408 16.75 10.79 -1.78
N PHE A 409 16.75 9.74 -2.60
CA PHE A 409 17.50 9.73 -3.86
C PHE A 409 16.97 10.79 -4.82
N ALA A 410 15.66 10.86 -4.99
CA ALA A 410 15.04 11.86 -5.84
C ALA A 410 15.40 13.29 -5.39
N GLU A 411 15.34 13.54 -4.08
CA GLU A 411 15.71 14.84 -3.51
C GLU A 411 17.18 15.18 -3.71
N LYS A 412 18.10 14.24 -3.48
CA LYS A 412 19.53 14.43 -3.72
C LYS A 412 19.80 14.70 -5.20
N GLY A 413 19.16 13.96 -6.11
CA GLY A 413 19.22 14.19 -7.54
C GLY A 413 18.76 15.58 -7.96
N LEU A 414 17.66 16.10 -7.38
CA LEU A 414 17.14 17.44 -7.68
C LEU A 414 18.09 18.57 -7.27
N GLN A 415 18.99 18.31 -6.33
CA GLN A 415 20.00 19.28 -5.87
C GLN A 415 21.24 19.32 -6.78
N CYS A 416 21.41 18.37 -7.71
CA CYS A 416 22.58 18.27 -8.59
C CYS A 416 22.52 19.20 -9.82
N PRO A 417 23.49 20.11 -10.02
CA PRO A 417 23.65 20.86 -11.27
C PRO A 417 24.81 20.33 -12.14
N PRO A 418 24.71 20.37 -13.49
CA PRO A 418 23.57 20.78 -14.31
C PRO A 418 22.57 19.63 -14.53
N MET A 419 21.27 19.96 -14.62
CA MET A 419 20.18 19.00 -14.82
C MET A 419 19.29 19.43 -16.00
N THR A 420 18.98 18.47 -16.87
CA THR A 420 18.05 18.63 -17.98
C THR A 420 16.61 18.73 -17.48
N ASP A 421 15.71 19.26 -18.29
CA ASP A 421 14.30 19.36 -17.90
C ASP A 421 13.67 17.96 -17.77
N PHE A 422 14.07 17.01 -18.63
CA PHE A 422 13.65 15.61 -18.55
C PHE A 422 14.03 14.96 -17.22
N LEU A 423 15.31 14.98 -16.82
CA LEU A 423 15.72 14.38 -15.54
C LEU A 423 15.08 15.08 -14.34
N ARG A 424 14.89 16.41 -14.43
CA ARG A 424 14.15 17.14 -13.39
C ARG A 424 12.71 16.65 -13.27
N GLN A 425 12.01 16.44 -14.39
CA GLN A 425 10.66 15.89 -14.40
C GLN A 425 10.62 14.49 -13.77
N GLN A 426 11.51 13.58 -14.19
CA GLN A 426 11.55 12.22 -13.66
C GLN A 426 11.80 12.19 -12.14
N LEU A 427 12.78 12.96 -11.66
CA LEU A 427 13.06 13.04 -10.22
C LEU A 427 11.89 13.66 -9.44
N LEU A 428 11.20 14.67 -9.98
CA LEU A 428 10.00 15.24 -9.35
C LEU A 428 8.84 14.23 -9.31
N TYR A 429 8.68 13.41 -10.36
CA TYR A 429 7.72 12.30 -10.39
C TYR A 429 8.00 11.30 -9.27
N PHE A 430 9.22 10.74 -9.20
CA PHE A 430 9.60 9.78 -8.17
C PHE A 430 9.50 10.36 -6.77
N ALA A 431 9.95 11.60 -6.56
CA ALA A 431 9.84 12.27 -5.27
C ALA A 431 8.39 12.40 -4.82
N THR A 432 7.46 12.73 -5.73
CA THR A 432 6.03 12.84 -5.43
C THR A 432 5.42 11.46 -5.14
N PHE A 433 5.65 10.50 -6.02
CA PHE A 433 5.01 9.20 -5.97
C PHE A 433 5.48 8.37 -4.78
N ALA A 434 6.79 8.32 -4.54
CA ALA A 434 7.36 7.65 -3.38
C ALA A 434 6.92 8.33 -2.08
N SER A 435 6.84 9.67 -2.04
CA SER A 435 6.31 10.37 -0.87
C SER A 435 4.87 9.95 -0.59
N HIS A 436 4.01 9.91 -1.61
CA HIS A 436 2.63 9.46 -1.47
C HIS A 436 2.53 8.02 -0.92
N LYS A 437 3.41 7.12 -1.37
CA LYS A 437 3.50 5.74 -0.85
C LYS A 437 3.96 5.69 0.60
N VAL A 438 4.98 6.45 0.95
CA VAL A 438 5.46 6.56 2.34
C VAL A 438 4.36 7.12 3.24
N ILE A 439 3.67 8.19 2.83
CA ILE A 439 2.54 8.79 3.57
C ILE A 439 1.45 7.75 3.80
N ALA A 440 1.11 6.98 2.76
CA ALA A 440 0.20 5.87 2.88
C ALA A 440 0.67 4.87 3.94
N SER A 441 1.88 4.32 3.83
CA SER A 441 2.42 3.36 4.81
C SER A 441 2.49 3.90 6.23
N MET A 442 2.77 5.20 6.40
CA MET A 442 2.75 5.86 7.72
C MET A 442 1.37 5.88 8.37
N ALA A 443 0.29 5.89 7.58
CA ALA A 443 -1.07 5.82 8.11
C ALA A 443 -1.47 4.41 8.59
N TYR A 444 -0.77 3.35 8.14
CA TYR A 444 -1.03 1.95 8.51
C TYR A 444 -0.05 1.37 9.53
N GLY A 445 1.18 1.88 9.55
CA GLY A 445 2.28 1.24 10.25
C GLY A 445 2.34 1.48 11.76
N THR A 446 2.95 0.51 12.44
CA THR A 446 3.49 0.52 13.81
C THR A 446 4.66 1.50 14.02
N LEU A 447 4.76 2.56 13.20
CA LEU A 447 5.73 3.62 13.46
C LEU A 447 5.40 4.20 14.84
N GLU A 448 6.26 3.90 15.80
CA GLU A 448 6.23 4.41 17.17
C GLU A 448 5.79 5.87 17.13
N GLU A 449 4.58 6.16 17.65
CA GLU A 449 3.88 7.44 17.52
C GLU A 449 3.96 8.05 16.12
N ILE A 450 2.94 7.80 15.27
CA ILE A 450 2.74 8.57 14.03
C ILE A 450 2.88 10.06 14.34
N ARG A 451 4.03 10.64 13.94
CA ARG A 451 4.28 12.06 14.09
C ARG A 451 3.55 12.76 12.95
N VAL A 452 2.30 13.10 13.22
CA VAL A 452 1.40 13.82 12.29
C VAL A 452 2.11 15.01 11.63
N GLN A 453 2.98 15.71 12.37
CA GLN A 453 3.78 16.83 11.84
C GLN A 453 4.76 16.40 10.72
N GLU A 454 5.42 15.25 10.85
CA GLU A 454 6.35 14.73 9.83
C GLU A 454 5.58 14.29 8.58
N MET A 455 4.41 13.67 8.79
CA MET A 455 3.48 13.32 7.71
C MET A 455 2.99 14.57 6.96
N GLU A 456 2.53 15.61 7.67
CA GLU A 456 2.10 16.89 7.09
C GLU A 456 3.22 17.59 6.32
N ALA A 457 4.45 17.57 6.86
CA ALA A 457 5.63 18.11 6.19
C ALA A 457 5.95 17.34 4.90
N LEU A 458 5.88 16.01 4.92
CA LEU A 458 6.10 15.18 3.75
C LEU A 458 5.02 15.40 2.67
N ILE A 459 3.74 15.52 3.07
CA ILE A 459 2.65 15.84 2.14
C ILE A 459 2.85 17.23 1.51
N THR A 460 3.23 18.22 2.30
CA THR A 460 3.53 19.58 1.81
C THR A 460 4.65 19.54 0.77
N LYS A 461 5.71 18.77 1.04
CA LYS A 461 6.83 18.61 0.13
C LYS A 461 6.43 17.90 -1.16
N ALA A 462 5.70 16.79 -1.05
CA ALA A 462 5.15 16.05 -2.19
C ALA A 462 4.27 16.94 -3.08
N THR A 463 3.44 17.79 -2.48
CA THR A 463 2.61 18.77 -3.19
C THR A 463 3.46 19.80 -3.94
N GLY A 464 4.57 20.23 -3.33
CA GLY A 464 5.57 21.09 -3.97
C GLY A 464 6.22 20.42 -5.18
N TYR A 465 6.60 19.15 -5.05
CA TYR A 465 7.17 18.37 -6.16
C TYR A 465 6.17 18.18 -7.31
N ALA A 466 4.93 17.80 -7.01
CA ALA A 466 3.88 17.65 -8.02
C ALA A 466 3.60 18.96 -8.75
N SER A 467 3.54 20.07 -8.02
CA SER A 467 3.36 21.40 -8.60
C SER A 467 4.54 21.81 -9.49
N ALA A 468 5.77 21.54 -9.06
CA ALA A 468 6.96 21.80 -9.86
C ALA A 468 6.96 20.97 -11.15
N PHE A 469 6.54 19.71 -11.10
CA PHE A 469 6.39 18.82 -12.26
C PHE A 469 5.38 19.43 -13.25
N ILE A 470 4.16 19.70 -12.80
CA ILE A 470 3.07 20.25 -13.62
C ILE A 470 3.49 21.55 -14.32
N ASN A 471 4.28 22.40 -13.65
CA ASN A 471 4.71 23.69 -14.20
C ASN A 471 5.78 23.58 -15.30
N ILE A 472 6.57 22.51 -15.33
CA ILE A 472 7.62 22.31 -16.34
C ILE A 472 7.22 21.35 -17.44
N SER A 473 6.18 20.54 -17.22
CA SER A 473 5.65 19.59 -18.20
C SER A 473 4.93 20.25 -19.36
N SER A 474 5.02 19.59 -20.52
CA SER A 474 4.25 19.94 -21.70
C SER A 474 2.79 19.48 -21.52
N PRO A 475 1.78 20.13 -22.15
CA PRO A 475 0.38 19.70 -22.03
C PRO A 475 0.07 18.27 -22.48
N ASP A 476 1.00 17.65 -23.22
CA ASP A 476 0.96 16.30 -23.75
C ASP A 476 1.99 15.36 -23.11
N ASP A 477 2.61 15.79 -22.01
CA ASP A 477 3.43 14.92 -21.18
C ASP A 477 2.57 13.76 -20.64
N PRO A 478 2.99 12.51 -20.83
CA PRO A 478 2.14 11.36 -20.52
C PRO A 478 1.85 11.20 -19.02
N LEU A 479 2.73 11.74 -18.15
CA LEU A 479 2.60 11.67 -16.71
C LEU A 479 1.81 12.84 -16.13
N LEU A 480 1.58 13.89 -16.90
CA LEU A 480 0.84 15.09 -16.46
C LEU A 480 -0.56 14.77 -15.87
N PRO A 481 -1.38 13.87 -16.45
CA PRO A 481 -2.64 13.44 -15.85
C PRO A 481 -2.47 12.85 -14.45
N CYS A 482 -1.57 11.87 -14.31
CA CYS A 482 -1.30 11.17 -13.06
C CYS A 482 -0.78 12.16 -12.00
N MET A 483 0.16 13.02 -12.37
CA MET A 483 0.74 14.04 -11.50
C MET A 483 -0.28 15.11 -11.10
N SER A 484 -1.17 15.50 -12.01
CA SER A 484 -2.28 16.41 -11.69
C SER A 484 -3.27 15.78 -10.72
N ALA A 485 -3.60 14.50 -10.91
CA ALA A 485 -4.46 13.77 -9.99
C ALA A 485 -3.80 13.63 -8.61
N LEU A 486 -2.52 13.24 -8.55
CA LEU A 486 -1.76 13.13 -7.31
C LEU A 486 -1.67 14.46 -6.54
N ALA A 487 -1.46 15.59 -7.24
CA ALA A 487 -1.46 16.90 -6.59
C ALA A 487 -2.80 17.18 -5.89
N ILE A 488 -3.92 16.90 -6.57
CA ILE A 488 -5.26 17.11 -6.01
C ILE A 488 -5.54 16.13 -4.85
N HIS A 489 -5.10 14.89 -4.98
CA HIS A 489 -5.15 13.89 -3.92
C HIS A 489 -4.40 14.33 -2.65
N LEU A 490 -3.18 14.84 -2.78
CA LEU A 490 -2.40 15.38 -1.66
C LEU A 490 -3.10 16.58 -1.01
N ASP A 491 -3.72 17.45 -1.81
CA ASP A 491 -4.55 18.55 -1.28
C ASP A 491 -5.78 18.02 -0.52
N PHE A 492 -6.43 16.94 -0.99
CA PHE A 492 -7.51 16.26 -0.28
C PHE A 492 -7.03 15.68 1.06
N VAL A 493 -5.85 15.08 1.09
CA VAL A 493 -5.26 14.55 2.34
C VAL A 493 -5.02 15.68 3.34
N MET A 494 -4.47 16.81 2.92
CA MET A 494 -4.21 17.92 3.85
C MET A 494 -5.48 18.63 4.30
N GLU A 495 -6.36 18.94 3.35
CA GLU A 495 -7.39 19.97 3.52
C GLU A 495 -8.81 19.44 3.25
N GLY A 496 -8.99 18.17 2.90
CA GLY A 496 -10.29 17.62 2.49
C GLY A 496 -11.41 17.81 3.52
N ASN A 497 -11.08 17.86 4.82
CA ASN A 497 -12.04 18.18 5.88
C ASN A 497 -12.59 19.62 5.81
N LYS A 498 -11.86 20.55 5.19
CA LYS A 498 -12.26 21.95 4.98
C LYS A 498 -12.92 22.18 3.63
N TRP A 499 -12.78 21.24 2.69
CA TRP A 499 -13.33 21.39 1.35
C TRP A 499 -14.85 21.41 1.37
N THR A 500 -15.41 22.42 0.70
CA THR A 500 -16.83 22.57 0.43
C THR A 500 -17.11 22.22 -1.04
N ARG A 501 -18.36 22.41 -1.46
CA ARG A 501 -18.75 22.25 -2.88
C ARG A 501 -17.93 23.14 -3.81
N LEU A 502 -17.46 24.31 -3.35
CA LEU A 502 -16.68 25.24 -4.15
C LEU A 502 -15.27 24.70 -4.44
N GLU A 503 -14.57 24.20 -3.42
CA GLU A 503 -13.24 23.61 -3.57
C GLU A 503 -13.28 22.34 -4.42
N ILE A 504 -14.30 21.50 -4.24
CA ILE A 504 -14.53 20.31 -5.08
C ILE A 504 -14.75 20.71 -6.55
N GLN A 505 -15.53 21.77 -6.80
CA GLN A 505 -15.75 22.25 -8.16
C GLN A 505 -14.47 22.84 -8.76
N ALA A 506 -13.69 23.60 -7.98
CA ALA A 506 -12.41 24.14 -8.44
C ALA A 506 -11.40 23.03 -8.78
N ALA A 507 -11.36 21.95 -7.98
CA ALA A 507 -10.56 20.77 -8.27
C ALA A 507 -11.03 20.07 -9.55
N ARG A 508 -12.34 19.94 -9.76
CA ARG A 508 -12.92 19.40 -11.01
C ARG A 508 -12.55 20.27 -12.21
N ASP A 509 -12.66 21.59 -12.10
CA ASP A 509 -12.33 22.52 -13.18
C ASP A 509 -10.83 22.42 -13.53
N LYS A 510 -9.96 22.38 -12.51
CA LYS A 510 -8.51 22.17 -12.69
C LYS A 510 -8.22 20.84 -13.38
N PHE A 511 -8.87 19.76 -12.95
CA PHE A 511 -8.66 18.42 -13.51
C PHE A 511 -9.25 18.27 -14.92
N SER A 512 -10.31 19.01 -15.25
CA SER A 512 -10.93 18.99 -16.59
C SER A 512 -10.02 19.51 -17.71
N LEU A 513 -8.95 20.22 -17.35
CA LEU A 513 -7.91 20.65 -18.29
C LEU A 513 -7.07 19.47 -18.80
N VAL A 514 -7.08 18.34 -18.09
CA VAL A 514 -6.44 17.11 -18.53
C VAL A 514 -7.32 16.46 -19.60
N PRO A 515 -6.77 16.11 -20.78
CA PRO A 515 -7.53 15.45 -21.85
C PRO A 515 -8.32 14.25 -21.33
N GLU A 516 -9.56 14.10 -21.79
CA GLU A 516 -10.48 13.05 -21.28
C GLU A 516 -9.92 11.64 -21.42
N VAL A 517 -9.29 11.34 -22.55
CA VAL A 517 -8.60 10.05 -22.81
C VAL A 517 -7.50 9.78 -21.79
N ALA A 518 -6.84 10.83 -21.31
CA ALA A 518 -5.77 10.72 -20.33
C ALA A 518 -6.29 10.64 -18.89
N ARG A 519 -7.53 11.09 -18.62
CA ARG A 519 -8.19 10.98 -17.31
C ARG A 519 -8.68 9.55 -17.00
N SER A 520 -8.74 8.67 -17.98
CA SER A 520 -9.00 7.23 -17.81
C SER A 520 -7.72 6.38 -17.79
N ALA A 521 -6.55 6.98 -18.01
CA ALA A 521 -5.32 6.24 -18.26
C ALA A 521 -4.52 5.87 -17.00
N SER A 522 -4.84 6.43 -15.82
CA SER A 522 -4.16 6.07 -14.58
C SER A 522 -5.13 5.85 -13.41
N LYS A 523 -4.82 4.90 -12.54
CA LYS A 523 -5.62 4.61 -11.33
C LYS A 523 -5.84 5.82 -10.43
N GLN A 524 -4.87 6.74 -10.36
CA GLN A 524 -4.99 7.99 -9.59
C GLN A 524 -6.06 8.90 -10.19
N CYS A 525 -6.15 8.96 -11.52
CA CYS A 525 -7.16 9.73 -12.23
C CYS A 525 -8.55 9.13 -12.03
N ILE A 526 -8.69 7.81 -12.13
CA ILE A 526 -9.97 7.10 -11.94
C ILE A 526 -10.46 7.26 -10.50
N ALA A 527 -9.58 7.08 -9.52
CA ALA A 527 -9.88 7.30 -8.11
C ALA A 527 -10.31 8.75 -7.84
N LEU A 528 -9.61 9.73 -8.44
CA LEU A 528 -9.97 11.14 -8.29
C LEU A 528 -11.35 11.45 -8.90
N ASN A 529 -11.64 10.96 -10.12
CA ASN A 529 -12.96 11.12 -10.74
C ASN A 529 -14.05 10.52 -9.84
N THR A 530 -13.81 9.31 -9.32
CA THR A 530 -14.74 8.64 -8.38
C THR A 530 -15.02 9.51 -7.16
N ILE A 531 -13.98 10.10 -6.56
CA ILE A 531 -14.15 11.05 -5.44
C ILE A 531 -15.01 12.24 -5.88
N LEU A 532 -14.59 12.96 -6.93
CA LEU A 532 -15.23 14.21 -7.35
C LEU A 532 -16.71 14.02 -7.74
N ASP A 533 -17.03 12.93 -8.43
CA ASP A 533 -18.38 12.66 -8.94
C ASP A 533 -19.33 12.19 -7.85
N ARG A 534 -18.82 11.38 -6.91
CA ARG A 534 -19.65 10.80 -5.86
C ARG A 534 -19.72 11.66 -4.60
N MET A 535 -18.80 12.60 -4.40
CA MET A 535 -18.63 13.32 -3.13
C MET A 535 -19.94 13.88 -2.56
N SER A 536 -20.76 14.52 -3.40
CA SER A 536 -22.02 15.13 -2.92
C SER A 536 -23.01 14.09 -2.40
N THR A 537 -23.13 12.95 -3.07
CA THR A 537 -24.05 11.86 -2.70
C THR A 537 -23.49 11.09 -1.51
N ALA A 538 -22.22 10.71 -1.58
CA ALA A 538 -21.48 10.04 -0.52
C ALA A 538 -21.55 10.82 0.80
N TRP A 539 -21.22 12.11 0.77
CA TRP A 539 -21.23 12.95 1.98
C TRP A 539 -22.63 13.16 2.56
N LYS A 540 -23.67 13.21 1.72
CA LYS A 540 -25.05 13.31 2.22
C LYS A 540 -25.45 12.08 3.05
N THR A 541 -25.05 10.90 2.61
CA THR A 541 -25.38 9.62 3.28
C THR A 541 -24.45 9.33 4.45
N TRP A 542 -23.14 9.49 4.24
CA TRP A 542 -22.10 9.01 5.15
C TRP A 542 -21.40 10.11 5.94
N GLY A 543 -21.53 11.38 5.54
CA GLY A 543 -20.92 12.51 6.25
C GLY A 543 -21.24 12.57 7.74
N PRO A 544 -22.50 12.35 8.19
CA PRO A 544 -22.83 12.29 9.62
C PRO A 544 -22.16 11.13 10.36
N ILE A 545 -21.92 10.01 9.69
CA ILE A 545 -21.27 8.82 10.25
C ILE A 545 -19.76 9.09 10.36
N VAL A 546 -19.11 9.49 9.26
CA VAL A 546 -17.68 9.85 9.24
C VAL A 546 -17.37 10.94 10.27
N SER A 547 -18.22 11.96 10.38
CA SER A 547 -18.02 13.06 11.34
C SER A 547 -18.02 12.58 12.80
N ARG A 548 -18.72 11.48 13.12
CA ARG A 548 -18.79 10.92 14.47
C ARG A 548 -17.45 10.38 14.96
N TYR A 549 -16.62 9.88 14.05
CA TYR A 549 -15.31 9.31 14.36
C TYR A 549 -14.19 10.36 14.39
N SER A 550 -14.54 11.64 14.25
CA SER A 550 -13.57 12.73 14.34
C SER A 550 -12.93 12.75 15.73
N PRO A 551 -11.60 12.68 15.85
CA PRO A 551 -10.94 12.82 17.13
C PRO A 551 -11.22 14.22 17.69
N PRO A 552 -11.25 14.38 19.04
CA PRO A 552 -11.29 15.71 19.65
C PRO A 552 -10.08 16.51 19.14
N SER A 553 -10.32 17.74 18.67
CA SER A 553 -9.30 18.58 18.04
C SER A 553 -8.00 18.60 18.86
N ARG A 554 -6.94 18.00 18.32
CA ARG A 554 -5.60 18.12 18.89
C ARG A 554 -5.14 19.56 18.66
N THR A 555 -4.90 20.30 19.75
CA THR A 555 -4.19 21.57 19.68
C THR A 555 -2.76 21.28 19.23
N THR A 556 -2.44 21.56 17.98
CA THR A 556 -1.09 21.43 17.46
C THR A 556 -0.19 22.46 18.14
N SER A 557 0.80 22.02 18.92
CA SER A 557 1.84 22.89 19.44
C SER A 557 2.76 23.28 18.28
N SER A 558 2.82 24.58 17.96
CA SER A 558 3.72 25.10 16.94
C SER A 558 5.17 25.01 17.43
N HIS A 559 5.95 24.06 16.90
CA HIS A 559 7.40 24.14 16.97
C HIS A 559 7.91 25.02 15.82
N ASN A 560 8.69 26.04 16.16
CA ASN A 560 9.18 27.11 15.27
C ASN A 560 10.51 26.76 14.55
N SER A 561 10.79 25.48 14.30
CA SER A 561 11.98 25.05 13.55
C SER A 561 11.72 25.03 12.04
N ASP A 562 12.79 25.09 11.24
CA ASP A 562 12.73 24.89 9.78
C ASP A 562 12.27 23.44 9.50
N PRO A 563 11.02 23.22 9.05
CA PRO A 563 10.45 21.88 8.95
C PRO A 563 11.17 21.02 7.91
N THR A 564 11.82 21.66 6.93
CA THR A 564 12.42 20.97 5.78
C THR A 564 13.75 20.30 6.12
N ALA A 565 14.62 20.96 6.88
CA ALA A 565 15.89 20.37 7.31
C ALA A 565 15.68 19.24 8.33
N GLU A 566 14.72 19.41 9.23
CA GLU A 566 14.34 18.39 10.21
C GLU A 566 13.70 17.17 9.54
N LEU A 567 12.89 17.35 8.50
CA LEU A 567 12.29 16.25 7.73
C LEU A 567 13.34 15.41 7.01
N VAL A 568 14.36 16.00 6.38
CA VAL A 568 15.41 15.23 5.69
C VAL A 568 16.23 14.44 6.69
N ALA A 569 16.66 15.05 7.79
CA ALA A 569 17.38 14.35 8.86
C ALA A 569 16.53 13.21 9.46
N TRP A 570 15.22 13.42 9.57
CA TRP A 570 14.29 12.39 10.00
C TRP A 570 14.15 11.24 8.98
N LEU A 571 13.98 11.54 7.69
CA LEU A 571 13.91 10.53 6.63
C LEU A 571 15.20 9.69 6.60
N GLU A 572 16.37 10.34 6.71
CA GLU A 572 17.66 9.63 6.79
C GLU A 572 17.76 8.74 8.03
N LYS A 573 17.32 9.22 9.20
CA LYS A 573 17.25 8.41 10.42
C LYS A 573 16.34 7.20 10.21
N LEU A 574 15.13 7.40 9.70
CA LEU A 574 14.19 6.31 9.44
C LEU A 574 14.74 5.29 8.46
N ASN A 575 15.38 5.73 7.38
CA ASN A 575 15.97 4.83 6.40
C ASN A 575 17.04 3.91 7.01
N THR A 576 17.71 4.33 8.09
CA THR A 576 18.71 3.51 8.80
C THR A 576 18.12 2.62 9.90
N THR A 577 16.91 2.91 10.39
CA THR A 577 16.31 2.23 11.54
C THR A 577 15.08 1.39 11.20
N ALA A 578 14.51 1.56 10.01
CA ALA A 578 13.30 0.85 9.61
C ALA A 578 13.61 -0.64 9.40
N PRO A 579 12.80 -1.56 9.95
CA PRO A 579 12.87 -2.97 9.61
C PRO A 579 12.50 -3.18 8.14
N SER A 580 13.07 -4.21 7.51
CA SER A 580 12.80 -4.61 6.12
C SER A 580 11.32 -4.89 5.83
N SER A 581 10.46 -5.02 6.83
CA SER A 581 9.03 -5.35 6.69
C SER A 581 8.13 -4.23 6.12
N LEU A 582 8.69 -3.20 5.48
CA LEU A 582 7.93 -2.17 4.75
C LEU A 582 7.72 -2.51 3.27
N HIS A 583 8.08 -3.74 2.87
CA HIS A 583 7.81 -4.33 1.57
C HIS A 583 6.31 -4.56 1.40
N LEU A 584 5.61 -3.57 0.87
CA LEU A 584 4.44 -3.87 0.06
C LEU A 584 4.91 -3.83 -1.39
N GLU A 585 5.12 -5.00 -1.98
CA GLU A 585 5.39 -5.15 -3.39
C GLU A 585 4.18 -4.68 -4.18
N LEU A 586 4.16 -3.38 -4.50
CA LEU A 586 3.50 -2.95 -5.71
C LEU A 586 4.64 -2.81 -6.71
N ARG A 587 4.73 -3.79 -7.64
CA ARG A 587 5.45 -3.58 -8.90
C ARG A 587 5.11 -2.17 -9.34
N GLY A 588 6.14 -1.33 -9.43
CA GLY A 588 5.95 0.07 -9.76
C GLY A 588 5.04 0.13 -10.98
N ILE A 589 4.00 0.98 -10.95
CA ILE A 589 3.41 1.37 -12.22
C ILE A 589 4.57 1.90 -13.01
N ASN A 590 4.95 1.17 -14.05
CA ASN A 590 5.84 1.68 -15.06
C ASN A 590 5.18 2.98 -15.53
N PRO A 591 5.80 4.16 -15.36
CA PRO A 591 5.20 5.44 -15.74
C PRO A 591 4.70 5.47 -17.20
N GLN A 592 5.11 4.48 -18.00
CA GLN A 592 4.95 4.33 -19.44
C GLN A 592 3.56 3.82 -19.91
N THR A 593 2.66 3.35 -19.05
CA THR A 593 1.34 2.80 -19.51
C THR A 593 0.27 3.86 -19.81
N ALA A 594 0.56 5.16 -19.65
CA ALA A 594 -0.38 6.22 -19.98
C ALA A 594 -0.56 6.35 -21.51
N ARG A 595 -1.57 5.65 -22.06
CA ARG A 595 -1.93 5.64 -23.48
C ARG A 595 -2.26 7.03 -24.02
N TYR A 596 -1.56 7.43 -25.08
CA TYR A 596 -2.02 8.48 -25.99
C TYR A 596 -2.12 7.88 -27.39
N GLY A 597 -3.31 8.00 -28.00
CA GLY A 597 -3.52 7.57 -29.39
C GLY A 597 -2.46 8.17 -30.31
N ALA A 598 -2.06 7.43 -31.35
CA ALA A 598 -0.96 7.68 -32.29
C ALA A 598 -1.02 9.05 -33.02
N ALA A 599 -0.97 10.14 -32.26
CA ALA A 599 -0.79 11.48 -32.76
C ALA A 599 0.69 11.66 -33.08
N GLN A 600 0.99 12.12 -34.29
CA GLN A 600 2.36 12.41 -34.71
C GLN A 600 2.96 13.50 -33.81
N LEU A 601 3.82 13.11 -32.87
CA LEU A 601 4.56 14.05 -32.03
C LEU A 601 5.67 14.72 -32.85
N HIS A 602 5.93 15.99 -32.58
CA HIS A 602 7.04 16.72 -33.17
C HIS A 602 8.09 17.02 -32.11
N TYR A 603 9.35 17.26 -32.49
CA TYR A 603 10.41 17.53 -31.52
C TYR A 603 10.78 19.02 -31.45
N CYS A 604 10.99 19.52 -30.25
CA CYS A 604 11.47 20.88 -30.03
C CYS A 604 12.91 21.00 -30.52
N ALA A 605 13.19 21.92 -31.43
CA ALA A 605 14.52 22.03 -32.02
C ALA A 605 15.62 22.54 -31.07
N GLN A 606 15.29 22.88 -29.82
CA GLN A 606 16.25 23.33 -28.81
C GLN A 606 16.49 22.32 -27.70
N CYS A 607 15.41 21.79 -27.11
CA CYS A 607 15.47 20.91 -25.94
C CYS A 607 15.11 19.47 -26.29
N SER A 608 14.83 19.20 -27.57
CA SER A 608 14.43 17.90 -28.11
C SER A 608 13.15 17.29 -27.56
N THR A 609 12.46 17.92 -26.60
CA THR A 609 11.16 17.46 -26.08
C THR A 609 10.15 17.19 -27.21
N ALA A 610 9.61 15.97 -27.23
CA ALA A 610 8.52 15.57 -28.12
C ALA A 610 7.20 16.18 -27.65
N SER A 611 6.44 16.79 -28.55
CA SER A 611 5.12 17.32 -28.29
C SER A 611 4.33 17.56 -29.59
N ALA A 612 3.03 17.25 -29.59
CA ALA A 612 2.08 17.64 -30.62
C ALA A 612 1.76 19.14 -30.57
N ALA A 613 1.89 19.78 -29.40
CA ALA A 613 1.54 21.18 -29.14
C ALA A 613 2.68 22.18 -29.40
N LEU A 614 3.79 21.76 -30.02
CA LEU A 614 4.92 22.65 -30.28
C LEU A 614 4.56 23.82 -31.20
N LYS A 615 4.96 25.03 -30.80
CA LYS A 615 4.80 26.26 -31.59
C LYS A 615 5.72 26.24 -32.80
N GLN A 616 5.17 26.44 -33.99
CA GLN A 616 5.97 26.65 -35.19
C GLN A 616 6.68 28.01 -35.15
N CYS A 617 7.91 28.05 -35.65
CA CYS A 617 8.64 29.28 -35.89
C CYS A 617 7.82 30.16 -36.84
N SER A 618 7.37 31.32 -36.39
CA SER A 618 6.56 32.25 -37.20
C SER A 618 7.26 32.72 -38.48
N GLY A 619 8.57 32.49 -38.61
CA GLY A 619 9.32 32.83 -39.81
C GLY A 619 9.34 31.77 -40.90
N CYS A 620 9.74 30.54 -40.57
CA CYS A 620 9.91 29.49 -41.59
C CYS A 620 8.81 28.43 -41.53
N LEU A 621 8.01 28.39 -40.47
CA LEU A 621 6.98 27.39 -40.15
C LEU A 621 7.48 25.92 -40.06
N LYS A 622 8.74 25.65 -40.42
CA LYS A 622 9.37 24.32 -40.42
C LYS A 622 9.87 23.90 -39.04
N THR A 623 10.52 24.81 -38.32
CA THR A 623 11.13 24.51 -37.01
C THR A 623 10.11 24.74 -35.89
N ARG A 624 10.08 23.83 -34.90
CA ARG A 624 9.10 23.82 -33.82
C ARG A 624 9.78 24.01 -32.45
N TYR A 625 9.06 24.65 -31.52
CA TYR A 625 9.58 25.02 -30.20
C TYR A 625 8.56 24.79 -29.10
N CYS A 626 9.07 24.36 -27.94
CA CYS A 626 8.30 24.18 -26.72
C CYS A 626 7.65 25.51 -26.27
N ASN A 627 8.44 26.59 -26.30
CA ASN A 627 8.06 27.94 -25.91
C ASN A 627 9.07 28.97 -26.45
N ASP A 628 8.84 30.25 -26.16
CA ASP A 628 9.66 31.37 -26.61
C ASP A 628 11.09 31.33 -26.04
N VAL A 629 11.30 30.66 -24.89
CA VAL A 629 12.64 30.48 -24.30
C VAL A 629 13.45 29.49 -25.14
N CYS A 630 12.87 28.33 -25.47
CA CYS A 630 13.44 27.36 -26.41
C CYS A 630 13.81 28.05 -27.75
N GLN A 631 12.88 28.84 -28.30
CA GLN A 631 13.11 29.55 -29.56
C GLN A 631 14.28 30.55 -29.45
N ARG A 632 14.33 31.37 -28.40
CA ARG A 632 15.40 32.36 -28.21
C ARG A 632 16.78 31.72 -28.05
N ARG A 633 16.86 30.58 -27.35
CA ARG A 633 18.11 29.83 -27.18
C ARG A 633 18.60 29.26 -28.52
N HIS A 634 17.70 28.66 -29.31
CA HIS A 634 18.06 28.07 -30.61
C HIS A 634 18.31 29.13 -31.69
N TRP A 635 17.78 30.34 -31.54
CA TRP A 635 17.82 31.38 -32.57
C TRP A 635 19.21 31.66 -33.13
N LYS A 636 20.26 31.57 -32.30
CA LYS A 636 21.65 31.78 -32.73
C LYS A 636 22.06 30.85 -33.88
N TYR A 637 21.58 29.61 -33.87
CA TYR A 637 21.87 28.60 -34.87
C TYR A 637 20.80 28.56 -35.97
N HIS A 638 19.53 28.73 -35.59
CA HIS A 638 18.41 28.64 -36.51
C HIS A 638 18.29 29.84 -37.47
N ARG A 639 18.78 31.04 -37.09
CA ARG A 639 18.51 32.31 -37.80
C ARG A 639 18.86 32.27 -39.29
N GLU A 640 19.98 31.68 -39.67
CA GLU A 640 20.41 31.63 -41.08
C GLU A 640 19.53 30.68 -41.89
N ALA A 641 19.27 29.48 -41.37
CA ALA A 641 18.36 28.52 -41.97
C ALA A 641 16.92 29.08 -42.09
N CYS A 642 16.46 29.84 -41.09
CA CYS A 642 15.16 30.49 -41.08
C CYS A 642 15.02 31.54 -42.19
N LYS A 643 16.08 32.33 -42.43
CA LYS A 643 16.10 33.32 -43.52
C LYS A 643 16.11 32.66 -44.89
N ALA A 644 16.90 31.61 -45.08
CA ALA A 644 16.97 30.88 -46.33
C ALA A 644 15.61 30.28 -46.72
N SER A 645 14.91 29.70 -45.75
CA SER A 645 13.60 29.06 -45.98
C SER A 645 12.44 30.04 -46.23
N ARG A 646 12.63 31.34 -46.02
CA ARG A 646 11.67 32.40 -46.41
C ARG A 646 11.78 32.84 -47.87
N VAL A 647 12.83 32.41 -48.59
CA VAL A 647 13.03 32.77 -50.00
C VAL A 647 12.29 31.80 -50.93
N ASP A 648 11.90 30.62 -50.41
CA ASP A 648 11.23 29.54 -51.15
C ASP A 648 9.72 29.40 -50.84
N ALA A 649 9.15 30.34 -50.09
CA ALA A 649 7.72 30.42 -49.75
C ALA A 649 7.16 31.77 -50.20
#